data_AF-W7I4W5-F1
#
_entry.id   AF-W7I4W5-F1
#
_cell.length_a   1.000
_cell.length_b   1.000
_cell.length_c   1.000
_cell.angle_alpha   90.00
_cell.angle_beta   90.00
_cell.angle_gamma   90.00
#
_symmetry.space_group_name_H-M   'P 1'
#
loop_
_entity.id
_entity.type
_entity.pdbx_description
1 polymer ?
#
loop_
_entity_poly.entity_id
_entity_poly.type
_entity_poly.pdbx_seq_one_letter_code
_entity_poly.pdbx_strand_id
1 'polypeptide(L)'
;MEGIYQIADNSSNAAPQSFPKPYLISRQESLQNMDLPGSRLGGNMAASLSKVSAFPIYTSPEYMSHLQGVSESLHAAISDIVRRWWGDPRFSKAIKLDPTVERVLKRLELEGVAWKSGSWRPDFLIEGNSETTSPRIKICEVNARFGFNGFFYCQTVFQYYKNRASPFQPALSKFSDTFGNLFDNTQPIHILKGREAGFDIHYLPQALPSRVVFAEPSQIQIVSTQTGNKLVHTVEGRETEIIQVVSELHQDEILSLSEDLLWEVSIRSRINDLRTIMLVHDKRMLAIVRQELGDLVLRGVLSSSEATLLADSIPDTLLPGTPEYQRVLQGEAGQAWLFKPASSGKGAGIVFRKDVSEGDWRALLSTAEGPHALQREVRQKVFNITVPSNSSVESVSWNLVEVHQSLEDFGLALVRLKFSDPSSDYIVSLVKDGLHPRYGHGLPINHSRLRGWLWDVKPVHDIALCTDGRRARSETMDFFPWHTDCSFETRPPRHFALHIMHADRYNGGSLSLVRTCDILQELSEEAIGSLRMPEFLFTVPGEFTKGTSESLVGSLLDMSSGESKLRYRRDIILPMTKRAEAALAELDSVLKSCSSSSGRSLRKILKAEDLPDGMVIVVDNAKWLHARSQGRATIPSEFCYMAYRSVFVKETLSACIAPWYKEYQWEFLGPARVYYDPGWKDLTKFFHTPYI
;
A
#
# COMPACT_ATOMS: atom_id res chain seq x y z
N MET A 1 19.45 9.50 7.32
CA MET A 1 18.70 10.77 7.36
C MET A 1 17.30 10.41 7.89
N GLU A 2 16.91 10.82 9.08
CA GLU A 2 15.74 10.25 9.77
C GLU A 2 14.64 11.27 9.98
N GLY A 3 13.47 11.00 9.41
CA GLY A 3 12.29 11.83 9.55
C GLY A 3 11.44 11.49 10.78
N ILE A 4 10.76 12.50 11.30
CA ILE A 4 9.69 12.40 12.31
C ILE A 4 8.36 12.63 11.56
N TYR A 5 7.28 11.97 11.97
CA TYR A 5 6.04 11.88 11.20
C TYR A 5 4.86 12.48 11.97
N GLN A 6 4.68 13.78 11.89
CA GLN A 6 3.67 14.46 12.71
C GLN A 6 2.32 14.55 11.99
N ILE A 7 1.24 14.12 12.65
CA ILE A 7 -0.07 14.75 12.40
C ILE A 7 0.09 16.18 12.91
N ALA A 8 0.33 17.11 12.00
CA ALA A 8 0.38 18.52 12.33
C ALA A 8 -1.00 18.97 12.83
N ASP A 9 -1.19 18.92 14.14
CA ASP A 9 -2.22 19.62 14.91
C ASP A 9 -1.74 21.01 15.34
N ASN A 10 -0.44 21.29 15.16
CA ASN A 10 0.13 22.60 15.41
C ASN A 10 1.00 23.01 14.21
N SER A 11 0.60 24.07 13.54
CA SER A 11 1.41 24.81 12.56
C SER A 11 2.57 25.58 13.21
N SER A 12 2.82 25.39 14.52
CA SER A 12 3.94 26.01 15.20
C SER A 12 5.25 25.37 14.74
N ASN A 13 5.96 26.06 13.84
CA ASN A 13 7.37 25.82 13.47
C ASN A 13 8.36 26.01 14.64
N ALA A 14 7.91 25.88 15.90
CA ALA A 14 8.80 25.91 17.05
C ALA A 14 9.55 24.57 17.11
N ALA A 15 10.82 24.60 16.72
CA ALA A 15 11.73 23.48 16.92
C ALA A 15 11.64 23.04 18.40
N PRO A 16 11.32 21.76 18.69
CA PRO A 16 11.50 21.21 20.02
C PRO A 16 12.95 21.47 20.47
N GLN A 17 13.12 22.05 21.66
CA GLN A 17 14.43 22.35 22.19
C GLN A 17 15.25 21.06 22.30
N SER A 18 16.33 20.99 21.52
CA SER A 18 17.33 19.92 21.45
C SER A 18 16.79 18.49 21.34
N PHE A 19 16.71 17.97 20.12
CA PHE A 19 16.71 16.52 19.93
C PHE A 19 18.11 15.95 20.22
N PRO A 20 18.25 14.85 20.98
CA PRO A 20 19.43 14.00 20.82
C PRO A 20 19.52 13.54 19.36
N LYS A 21 20.74 13.34 18.83
CA LYS A 21 20.96 12.86 17.44
C LYS A 21 19.92 11.78 17.10
N PRO A 22 19.16 11.93 15.99
CA PRO A 22 18.24 10.90 15.54
C PRO A 22 19.00 9.57 15.45
N TYR A 23 18.53 8.61 16.23
CA TYR A 23 19.00 7.23 16.14
C TYR A 23 18.08 6.53 15.17
N LEU A 24 18.62 6.17 14.00
CA LEU A 24 18.02 5.21 13.09
C LEU A 24 17.87 4.03 14.01
N ILE A 25 16.62 3.70 14.34
CA ILE A 25 16.40 2.59 15.24
C ILE A 25 17.01 1.43 14.47
N SER A 26 18.17 0.96 14.90
CA SER A 26 18.89 -0.22 14.38
C SER A 26 18.00 -1.47 14.34
N ARG A 27 16.80 -1.34 14.89
CA ARG A 27 15.73 -2.31 14.85
C ARG A 27 14.89 -2.27 13.57
N GLN A 28 15.03 -1.32 12.64
CA GLN A 28 14.18 -1.29 11.42
C GLN A 28 14.52 -2.50 10.51
N GLU A 29 15.80 -2.86 10.44
CA GLU A 29 16.27 -4.16 9.93
C GLU A 29 15.83 -5.32 10.85
N SER A 30 15.71 -5.11 12.16
CA SER A 30 15.19 -6.13 13.09
C SER A 30 13.67 -6.35 13.01
N LEU A 31 12.88 -5.46 12.39
CA LEU A 31 11.47 -5.74 12.06
C LEU A 31 11.38 -6.78 10.96
N GLN A 32 12.33 -6.77 10.03
CA GLN A 32 12.44 -7.79 8.97
C GLN A 32 13.04 -9.11 9.52
N ASN A 33 13.82 -9.04 10.61
CA ASN A 33 14.52 -10.18 11.24
C ASN A 33 13.94 -10.61 12.61
N MET A 34 12.71 -10.22 12.97
CA MET A 34 12.12 -10.55 14.27
C MET A 34 11.60 -12.00 14.27
N ASP A 35 12.32 -12.91 14.91
CA ASP A 35 11.80 -14.23 15.29
C ASP A 35 10.76 -14.06 16.40
N LEU A 36 9.51 -13.88 16.00
CA LEU A 36 8.34 -13.90 16.88
C LEU A 36 7.90 -15.36 17.10
N PRO A 37 7.40 -15.73 18.30
CA PRO A 37 7.26 -17.13 18.67
C PRO A 37 6.32 -17.93 17.76
N GLY A 38 6.85 -19.02 17.20
CA GLY A 38 6.16 -20.31 17.11
C GLY A 38 5.26 -20.60 15.90
N SER A 39 5.87 -21.10 14.83
CA SER A 39 5.47 -22.31 14.09
C SER A 39 3.98 -22.53 13.76
N ARG A 40 3.45 -21.65 12.90
CA ARG A 40 2.35 -21.82 11.90
C ARG A 40 1.92 -20.43 11.36
N LEU A 41 2.34 -19.36 12.03
CA LEU A 41 1.99 -17.96 11.81
C LEU A 41 3.00 -17.16 10.93
N GLY A 42 4.19 -17.71 10.65
CA GLY A 42 5.31 -16.97 10.03
C GLY A 42 5.01 -16.38 8.64
N GLY A 43 4.26 -17.10 7.79
CA GLY A 43 3.90 -16.60 6.46
C GLY A 43 2.93 -15.42 6.48
N ASN A 44 1.97 -15.43 7.42
CA ASN A 44 0.94 -14.39 7.52
C ASN A 44 1.46 -13.11 8.18
N MET A 45 2.38 -13.22 9.14
CA MET A 45 2.92 -12.07 9.86
C MET A 45 3.94 -11.29 9.03
N ALA A 46 4.87 -11.96 8.32
CA ALA A 46 5.80 -11.27 7.41
C ALA A 46 5.05 -10.53 6.27
N ALA A 47 4.01 -11.17 5.72
CA ALA A 47 3.11 -10.54 4.74
C ALA A 47 2.24 -9.41 5.33
N SER A 48 2.12 -9.33 6.66
CA SER A 48 1.44 -8.24 7.36
C SER A 48 2.41 -7.10 7.68
N LEU A 49 3.65 -7.41 8.10
CA LEU A 49 4.70 -6.42 8.33
C LEU A 49 5.06 -5.65 7.06
N SER A 50 5.03 -6.29 5.89
CA SER A 50 5.19 -5.60 4.59
C SER A 50 4.03 -4.64 4.24
N LYS A 51 2.95 -4.65 5.03
CA LYS A 51 1.79 -3.76 4.89
C LYS A 51 1.75 -2.66 5.96
N VAL A 52 2.69 -2.64 6.90
CA VAL A 52 2.81 -1.54 7.89
C VAL A 52 3.64 -0.44 7.28
N SER A 53 3.20 0.80 7.44
CA SER A 53 4.10 1.93 7.31
C SER A 53 5.28 1.74 8.26
N ALA A 54 6.50 1.79 7.75
CA ALA A 54 7.71 1.75 8.58
C ALA A 54 7.84 2.98 9.51
N PHE A 55 6.88 3.89 9.42
CA PHE A 55 6.88 5.19 10.03
C PHE A 55 5.59 5.43 10.81
N PRO A 56 5.67 5.60 12.15
CA PRO A 56 4.49 5.78 13.01
C PRO A 56 3.91 7.18 12.80
N ILE A 57 2.60 7.33 12.95
CA ILE A 57 1.94 8.63 12.90
C ILE A 57 1.89 9.22 14.32
N TYR A 58 2.50 10.39 14.54
CA TYR A 58 2.49 11.09 15.84
C TYR A 58 1.27 11.99 15.97
N THR A 59 0.65 12.01 17.16
CA THR A 59 -0.53 12.82 17.48
C THR A 59 -0.39 13.48 18.85
N SER A 60 -1.11 14.57 19.08
CA SER A 60 -1.20 15.25 20.37
C SER A 60 -2.12 14.48 21.34
N PRO A 61 -1.89 14.59 22.67
CA PRO A 61 -2.84 14.11 23.68
C PRO A 61 -4.23 14.74 23.54
N GLU A 62 -4.29 16.04 23.17
CA GLU A 62 -5.53 16.78 22.97
C GLU A 62 -6.37 16.18 21.83
N TYR A 63 -5.71 15.86 20.71
CA TYR A 63 -6.37 15.18 19.60
C TYR A 63 -6.81 13.77 19.97
N MET A 64 -6.03 13.04 20.78
CA MET A 64 -6.44 11.73 21.30
C MET A 64 -7.70 11.84 22.18
N SER A 65 -7.80 12.85 23.04
CA SER A 65 -9.01 13.13 23.81
C SER A 65 -10.20 13.48 22.93
N HIS A 66 -9.98 14.23 21.84
CA HIS A 66 -11.01 14.49 20.85
C HIS A 66 -11.52 13.20 20.19
N LEU A 67 -10.62 12.32 19.72
CA LEU A 67 -10.99 11.02 19.16
C LEU A 67 -11.77 10.15 20.15
N GLN A 68 -11.36 10.18 21.43
CA GLN A 68 -12.07 9.48 22.50
C GLN A 68 -13.50 10.00 22.66
N GLY A 69 -13.69 11.33 22.72
CA GLY A 69 -15.03 11.93 22.82
C GLY A 69 -15.95 11.60 21.64
N VAL A 70 -15.39 11.53 20.41
CA VAL A 70 -16.15 11.06 19.23
C VAL A 70 -16.57 9.60 19.41
N SER A 71 -15.65 8.73 19.85
CA SER A 71 -15.92 7.31 20.06
C SER A 71 -16.99 7.08 21.14
N GLU A 72 -16.92 7.80 22.26
CA GLU A 72 -17.89 7.74 23.35
C GLU A 72 -19.28 8.19 22.89
N SER A 73 -19.36 9.31 22.16
CA SER A 73 -20.61 9.81 21.59
C SER A 73 -21.22 8.79 20.61
N LEU A 74 -20.41 8.21 19.72
CA LEU A 74 -20.87 7.22 18.75
C LEU A 74 -21.36 5.95 19.45
N HIS A 75 -20.64 5.52 20.48
CA HIS A 75 -21.03 4.37 21.30
C HIS A 75 -22.37 4.61 21.99
N ALA A 76 -22.59 5.79 22.60
CA ALA A 76 -23.86 6.15 23.22
C ALA A 76 -25.02 6.15 22.21
N ALA A 77 -24.82 6.77 21.04
CA ALA A 77 -25.80 6.85 19.97
C ALA A 77 -26.23 5.45 19.46
N ILE A 78 -25.25 4.63 19.04
CA ILE A 78 -25.53 3.27 18.54
C ILE A 78 -26.17 2.42 19.63
N SER A 79 -25.73 2.58 20.88
CA SER A 79 -26.26 1.77 21.98
C SER A 79 -27.71 2.08 22.32
N ASP A 80 -28.14 3.36 22.26
CA ASP A 80 -29.57 3.71 22.38
C ASP A 80 -30.36 3.15 21.20
N ILE A 81 -29.89 3.36 19.96
CA ILE A 81 -30.57 2.88 18.73
C ILE A 81 -30.80 1.37 18.78
N VAL A 82 -29.77 0.56 19.10
CA VAL A 82 -29.90 -0.90 19.16
C VAL A 82 -30.84 -1.35 20.28
N ARG A 83 -30.80 -0.70 21.46
CA ARG A 83 -31.67 -1.08 22.58
C ARG A 83 -33.15 -0.83 22.33
N ARG A 84 -33.49 0.14 21.49
CA ARG A 84 -34.88 0.44 21.11
C ARG A 84 -35.23 0.00 19.70
N TRP A 85 -34.43 -0.90 19.11
CA TRP A 85 -34.49 -1.25 17.71
C TRP A 85 -35.92 -1.57 17.22
N TRP A 86 -36.67 -2.32 18.03
CA TRP A 86 -38.02 -2.75 17.71
C TRP A 86 -39.12 -1.76 18.13
N GLY A 87 -38.79 -0.78 18.97
CA GLY A 87 -39.70 0.29 19.38
C GLY A 87 -39.86 1.38 18.34
N ASP A 88 -38.94 1.48 17.38
CA ASP A 88 -38.99 2.46 16.28
C ASP A 88 -38.97 1.77 14.90
N PRO A 89 -40.11 1.76 14.17
CA PRO A 89 -40.20 1.07 12.88
C PRO A 89 -39.33 1.72 11.80
N ARG A 90 -38.81 2.94 12.00
CA ARG A 90 -37.86 3.56 11.06
C ARG A 90 -36.60 2.70 10.89
N PHE A 91 -36.16 2.03 11.95
CA PHE A 91 -34.92 1.27 11.97
C PHE A 91 -34.99 -0.04 11.19
N SER A 92 -36.00 -0.87 11.46
CA SER A 92 -36.23 -2.12 10.73
C SER A 92 -36.62 -1.88 9.27
N LYS A 93 -37.21 -0.71 8.95
CA LYS A 93 -37.43 -0.28 7.57
C LYS A 93 -36.12 0.11 6.86
N ALA A 94 -35.21 0.79 7.55
CA ALA A 94 -33.92 1.21 7.02
C ALA A 94 -32.96 0.02 6.81
N ILE A 95 -32.87 -0.86 7.81
CA ILE A 95 -32.09 -2.11 7.77
C ILE A 95 -33.07 -3.28 7.80
N LYS A 96 -33.49 -3.70 6.61
CA LYS A 96 -34.24 -4.95 6.43
C LYS A 96 -33.30 -6.13 6.66
N LEU A 97 -33.64 -6.96 7.63
CA LEU A 97 -32.90 -8.17 7.97
C LEU A 97 -33.42 -9.37 7.18
N ASP A 98 -32.62 -10.43 7.15
CA ASP A 98 -33.11 -11.74 6.76
C ASP A 98 -34.24 -12.17 7.73
N PRO A 99 -35.37 -12.73 7.24
CA PRO A 99 -36.50 -13.10 8.09
C PRO A 99 -36.14 -14.03 9.25
N THR A 100 -35.18 -14.94 9.05
CA THR A 100 -34.71 -15.87 10.08
C THR A 100 -33.93 -15.15 11.16
N VAL A 101 -33.01 -14.26 10.77
CA VAL A 101 -32.27 -13.42 11.71
C VAL A 101 -33.22 -12.50 12.47
N GLU A 102 -34.18 -11.88 11.80
CA GLU A 102 -35.18 -11.01 12.43
C GLU A 102 -35.96 -11.75 13.53
N ARG A 103 -36.42 -12.98 13.26
CA ARG A 103 -37.11 -13.80 14.27
C ARG A 103 -36.23 -14.08 15.48
N VAL A 104 -34.96 -14.45 15.27
CA VAL A 104 -34.00 -14.68 16.36
C VAL A 104 -33.77 -13.40 17.16
N LEU A 105 -33.56 -12.26 16.51
CA LEU A 105 -33.31 -10.99 17.20
C LEU A 105 -34.52 -10.50 18.01
N LYS A 106 -35.74 -10.68 17.49
CA LYS A 106 -36.98 -10.41 18.23
C LYS A 106 -37.13 -11.34 19.42
N ARG A 107 -36.79 -12.63 19.26
CA ARG A 107 -36.81 -13.61 20.34
C ARG A 107 -35.83 -13.24 21.45
N LEU A 108 -34.62 -12.77 21.12
CA LEU A 108 -33.63 -12.31 22.11
C LEU A 108 -34.18 -11.17 22.97
N GLU A 109 -34.90 -10.22 22.36
CA GLU A 109 -35.55 -9.13 23.12
C GLU A 109 -36.70 -9.65 23.98
N LEU A 110 -37.58 -10.48 23.41
CA LEU A 110 -38.75 -11.04 24.11
C LEU A 110 -38.36 -11.87 25.34
N GLU A 111 -37.29 -12.67 25.22
CA GLU A 111 -36.76 -13.49 26.32
C GLU A 111 -35.82 -12.72 27.27
N GLY A 112 -35.67 -11.40 27.09
CA GLY A 112 -34.90 -10.55 27.99
C GLY A 112 -33.38 -10.79 27.93
N VAL A 113 -32.86 -11.33 26.83
CA VAL A 113 -31.43 -11.55 26.65
C VAL A 113 -30.73 -10.21 26.47
N ALA A 114 -30.06 -9.75 27.53
CA ALA A 114 -29.38 -8.46 27.53
C ALA A 114 -28.37 -8.34 26.37
N TRP A 115 -28.46 -7.24 25.63
CA TRP A 115 -27.47 -6.92 24.60
C TRP A 115 -26.22 -6.33 25.25
N LYS A 116 -25.06 -6.80 24.78
CA LYS A 116 -23.75 -6.23 25.08
C LYS A 116 -23.18 -5.66 23.78
N SER A 117 -22.72 -4.42 23.82
CA SER A 117 -22.14 -3.73 22.65
C SER A 117 -21.07 -4.55 21.94
N GLY A 118 -20.26 -5.27 22.71
CA GLY A 118 -19.12 -6.03 22.19
C GLY A 118 -17.96 -5.10 21.83
N SER A 119 -17.22 -5.47 20.78
CA SER A 119 -16.06 -4.76 20.23
C SER A 119 -16.30 -4.39 18.77
N TRP A 120 -16.32 -3.10 18.47
CA TRP A 120 -16.41 -2.58 17.12
C TRP A 120 -15.34 -1.52 16.87
N ARG A 121 -14.94 -1.39 15.61
CA ARG A 121 -13.87 -0.51 15.17
C ARG A 121 -14.41 0.50 14.15
N PRO A 122 -14.66 1.76 14.57
CA PRO A 122 -14.97 2.83 13.64
C PRO A 122 -13.72 3.17 12.83
N ASP A 123 -13.77 2.94 11.53
CA ASP A 123 -12.65 3.24 10.63
C ASP A 123 -12.88 4.64 10.04
N PHE A 124 -11.91 5.53 10.22
CA PHE A 124 -12.01 6.93 9.83
C PHE A 124 -10.91 7.36 8.88
N LEU A 125 -11.24 8.37 8.08
CA LEU A 125 -10.30 9.15 7.28
C LEU A 125 -10.10 10.51 7.95
N ILE A 126 -8.96 11.15 7.69
CA ILE A 126 -8.69 12.52 8.12
C ILE A 126 -8.92 13.41 6.89
N GLU A 127 -9.88 14.33 6.98
CA GLU A 127 -10.27 15.20 5.88
C GLU A 127 -9.16 16.22 5.54
N GLY A 128 -8.77 16.27 4.26
CA GLY A 128 -7.84 17.25 3.70
C GLY A 128 -8.54 18.58 3.42
N ASN A 129 -7.81 19.70 3.58
CA ASN A 129 -8.29 21.08 3.38
C ASN A 129 -9.31 21.60 4.41
N SER A 130 -9.14 21.26 5.70
CA SER A 130 -9.75 22.10 6.72
C SER A 130 -8.79 23.26 7.02
N GLU A 131 -9.25 24.51 6.87
CA GLU A 131 -8.55 25.72 7.36
C GLU A 131 -8.42 25.72 8.89
N THR A 132 -8.85 24.64 9.57
CA THR A 132 -8.81 24.49 11.01
C THR A 132 -7.44 24.00 11.46
N THR A 133 -7.03 24.47 12.64
CA THR A 133 -5.78 24.11 13.30
C THR A 133 -5.68 22.61 13.57
N SER A 134 -6.80 21.94 13.83
CA SER A 134 -6.85 20.50 14.12
C SER A 134 -7.40 19.69 12.95
N PRO A 135 -6.85 18.48 12.70
CA PRO A 135 -7.36 17.59 11.65
C PRO A 135 -8.80 17.16 11.96
N ARG A 136 -9.65 17.02 10.95
CA ARG A 136 -11.01 16.54 11.14
C ARG A 136 -11.12 15.08 10.75
N ILE A 137 -11.63 14.24 11.64
CA ILE A 137 -11.92 12.84 11.30
C ILE A 137 -13.28 12.71 10.62
N LYS A 138 -13.40 11.71 9.75
CA LYS A 138 -14.65 11.28 9.13
C LYS A 138 -14.75 9.75 9.22
N ILE A 139 -15.60 9.25 10.08
CA ILE A 139 -15.87 7.82 10.29
C ILE A 139 -16.63 7.29 9.07
N CYS A 140 -15.94 6.52 8.24
CA CYS A 140 -16.46 6.08 6.95
C CYS A 140 -17.19 4.73 7.03
N GLU A 141 -16.87 3.91 8.05
CA GLU A 141 -17.55 2.65 8.33
C GLU A 141 -17.34 2.20 9.79
N VAL A 142 -18.15 1.23 10.23
CA VAL A 142 -17.98 0.55 11.52
C VAL A 142 -17.77 -0.95 11.26
N ASN A 143 -16.62 -1.46 11.66
CA ASN A 143 -16.29 -2.87 11.58
C ASN A 143 -16.63 -3.57 12.90
N ALA A 144 -17.69 -4.39 12.91
CA ALA A 144 -18.17 -5.07 14.12
C ALA A 144 -18.33 -6.59 13.96
N ARG A 145 -17.79 -7.16 12.87
CA ARG A 145 -17.89 -8.59 12.59
C ARG A 145 -16.87 -9.43 13.36
N PHE A 146 -15.60 -9.01 13.34
CA PHE A 146 -14.48 -9.75 13.95
C PHE A 146 -13.91 -8.94 15.11
N GLY A 147 -14.37 -9.25 16.33
CA GLY A 147 -14.16 -8.39 17.52
C GLY A 147 -12.71 -8.18 17.94
N PHE A 148 -11.78 -9.03 17.51
CA PHE A 148 -10.35 -8.93 17.84
C PHE A 148 -9.48 -8.40 16.70
N ASN A 149 -10.02 -8.18 15.49
CA ASN A 149 -9.22 -7.94 14.30
C ASN A 149 -8.43 -6.61 14.35
N GLY A 150 -7.11 -6.71 14.32
CA GLY A 150 -6.15 -5.61 14.39
C GLY A 150 -5.65 -5.31 15.81
N PHE A 151 -6.24 -5.88 16.86
CA PHE A 151 -5.86 -5.64 18.25
C PHE A 151 -4.49 -6.26 18.61
N PHE A 152 -4.34 -7.58 18.47
CA PHE A 152 -3.10 -8.29 18.88
C PHE A 152 -1.93 -7.90 18.00
N TYR A 153 -2.20 -7.73 16.71
CA TYR A 153 -1.26 -7.19 15.76
C TYR A 153 -0.73 -5.80 16.16
N CYS A 154 -1.62 -4.83 16.39
CA CYS A 154 -1.22 -3.49 16.85
C CYS A 154 -0.47 -3.53 18.18
N GLN A 155 -0.90 -4.39 19.12
CA GLN A 155 -0.20 -4.55 20.40
C GLN A 155 1.26 -4.98 20.20
N THR A 156 1.53 -5.88 19.26
CA THR A 156 2.89 -6.35 18.94
C THR A 156 3.72 -5.23 18.31
N VAL A 157 3.17 -4.54 17.30
CA VAL A 157 3.84 -3.41 16.63
C VAL A 157 4.13 -2.27 17.63
N PHE A 158 3.23 -1.99 18.55
CA PHE A 158 3.40 -0.90 19.52
C PHE A 158 4.49 -1.19 20.56
N GLN A 159 4.67 -2.45 21.00
CA GLN A 159 5.79 -2.77 21.91
C GLN A 159 7.15 -2.45 21.30
N TYR A 160 7.26 -2.56 19.98
CA TYR A 160 8.50 -2.23 19.26
C TYR A 160 8.82 -0.73 19.33
N TYR A 161 7.81 0.13 19.14
CA TYR A 161 7.95 1.59 19.22
C TYR A 161 8.01 2.13 20.65
N LYS A 162 7.80 1.27 21.65
CA LYS A 162 7.87 1.66 23.05
C LYS A 162 9.32 1.99 23.42
N ASN A 163 9.57 3.27 23.70
CA ASN A 163 10.86 3.75 24.18
C ASN A 163 10.67 4.58 25.45
N ARG A 164 11.16 4.09 26.59
CA ARG A 164 10.99 4.76 27.89
C ARG A 164 11.69 6.13 27.99
N ALA A 165 12.68 6.40 27.14
CA ALA A 165 13.37 7.68 27.09
C ALA A 165 12.71 8.68 26.10
N SER A 166 11.72 8.23 25.31
CA SER A 166 11.03 9.07 24.33
C SER A 166 9.83 9.77 24.98
N PRO A 167 9.62 11.08 24.72
CA PRO A 167 8.36 11.74 25.08
C PRO A 167 7.17 11.20 24.27
N PHE A 168 7.43 10.55 23.13
CA PHE A 168 6.41 9.89 22.32
C PHE A 168 6.24 8.43 22.76
N GLN A 169 5.00 8.08 23.12
CA GLN A 169 4.61 6.72 23.48
C GLN A 169 3.53 6.21 22.53
N PRO A 170 3.54 4.90 22.21
CA PRO A 170 2.46 4.31 21.44
C PRO A 170 1.14 4.37 22.23
N ALA A 171 0.04 4.70 21.53
CA ALA A 171 -1.31 4.64 22.07
C ALA A 171 -1.75 3.16 22.18
N LEU A 172 -1.41 2.51 23.30
CA LEU A 172 -1.62 1.08 23.52
C LEU A 172 -2.64 0.81 24.63
N SER A 173 -3.62 -0.05 24.34
CA SER A 173 -4.47 -0.72 25.34
C SER A 173 -3.98 -2.14 25.59
N LYS A 174 -4.02 -2.61 26.83
CA LYS A 174 -3.71 -4.01 27.15
C LYS A 174 -4.95 -4.88 26.92
N PHE A 175 -4.72 -6.11 26.47
CA PHE A 175 -5.78 -7.10 26.30
C PHE A 175 -6.58 -7.33 27.60
N SER A 176 -5.90 -7.49 28.75
CA SER A 176 -6.55 -7.70 30.05
C SER A 176 -7.52 -6.58 30.41
N ASP A 177 -7.12 -5.34 30.13
CA ASP A 177 -7.86 -4.15 30.53
C ASP A 177 -9.10 -3.96 29.63
N THR A 178 -9.02 -4.44 28.38
CA THR A 178 -10.07 -4.27 27.37
C THR A 178 -11.04 -5.47 27.32
N PHE A 179 -10.51 -6.68 27.44
CA PHE A 179 -11.22 -7.94 27.15
C PHE A 179 -11.17 -8.96 28.30
N GLY A 180 -10.43 -8.70 29.38
CA GLY A 180 -10.16 -9.68 30.43
C GLY A 180 -11.40 -10.20 31.17
N ASN A 181 -12.50 -9.45 31.13
CA ASN A 181 -13.77 -9.80 31.78
C ASN A 181 -14.85 -10.33 30.81
N LEU A 182 -14.51 -10.55 29.54
CA LEU A 182 -15.49 -11.07 28.57
C LEU A 182 -15.83 -12.55 28.78
N PHE A 183 -14.87 -13.31 29.31
CA PHE A 183 -14.95 -14.77 29.38
C PHE A 183 -14.97 -15.24 30.83
N ASP A 184 -15.75 -16.29 31.09
CA ASP A 184 -15.56 -17.13 32.26
C ASP A 184 -14.29 -17.96 32.05
N ASN A 185 -13.25 -17.64 32.82
CA ASN A 185 -11.94 -18.24 32.63
C ASN A 185 -11.90 -19.74 33.03
N THR A 186 -12.94 -20.25 33.70
CA THR A 186 -13.05 -21.65 34.13
C THR A 186 -13.66 -22.57 33.08
N GLN A 187 -14.26 -22.00 32.03
CA GLN A 187 -14.99 -22.74 30.99
C GLN A 187 -14.27 -22.69 29.64
N PRO A 188 -14.42 -23.70 28.78
CA PRO A 188 -13.87 -23.66 27.43
C PRO A 188 -14.54 -22.56 26.58
N ILE A 189 -13.76 -21.96 25.71
CA ILE A 189 -14.21 -20.94 24.75
C ILE A 189 -14.16 -21.55 23.36
N HIS A 190 -15.29 -21.55 22.66
CA HIS A 190 -15.37 -22.05 21.29
C HIS A 190 -15.39 -20.87 20.31
N ILE A 191 -14.47 -20.89 19.36
CA ILE A 191 -14.43 -19.98 18.23
C ILE A 191 -15.12 -20.68 17.06
N LEU A 192 -16.28 -20.15 16.66
CA LEU A 192 -16.96 -20.60 15.44
C LEU A 192 -16.22 -20.03 14.24
N LYS A 193 -15.53 -20.90 13.53
CA LYS A 193 -14.53 -20.54 12.54
C LYS A 193 -14.98 -20.96 11.15
N GLY A 194 -15.09 -19.98 10.26
CA GLY A 194 -15.44 -20.18 8.86
C GLY A 194 -14.24 -19.93 7.95
N ARG A 195 -14.52 -19.43 6.74
CA ARG A 195 -13.53 -19.21 5.69
C ARG A 195 -12.55 -18.06 5.90
N GLU A 196 -12.83 -17.10 6.78
CA GLU A 196 -11.87 -15.99 7.02
C GLU A 196 -10.59 -16.57 7.58
N ALA A 197 -9.42 -16.31 6.97
CA ALA A 197 -8.16 -16.88 7.49
C ALA A 197 -7.92 -16.52 8.97
N GLY A 198 -8.26 -15.28 9.34
CA GLY A 198 -8.04 -14.73 10.67
C GLY A 198 -6.55 -14.50 10.92
N PHE A 199 -6.19 -13.34 11.45
CA PHE A 199 -4.81 -13.06 11.86
C PHE A 199 -4.71 -13.06 13.39
N ASP A 200 -5.51 -12.19 14.01
CA ASP A 200 -5.47 -11.95 15.45
C ASP A 200 -6.14 -13.03 16.30
N ILE A 201 -7.16 -13.69 15.77
CA ILE A 201 -7.91 -14.71 16.50
C ILE A 201 -7.03 -15.86 17.00
N HIS A 202 -5.96 -16.18 16.27
CA HIS A 202 -5.04 -17.28 16.58
C HIS A 202 -4.12 -16.96 17.76
N TYR A 203 -4.08 -15.69 18.20
CA TYR A 203 -3.38 -15.27 19.41
C TYR A 203 -4.26 -15.36 20.66
N LEU A 204 -5.59 -15.47 20.51
CA LEU A 204 -6.51 -15.57 21.64
C LEU A 204 -6.19 -16.75 22.59
N PRO A 205 -5.82 -17.96 22.11
CA PRO A 205 -5.40 -19.06 22.98
C PRO A 205 -4.17 -18.77 23.85
N GLN A 206 -3.29 -17.86 23.41
CA GLN A 206 -2.10 -17.46 24.18
C GLN A 206 -2.42 -16.31 25.14
N ALA A 207 -3.45 -15.52 24.85
CA ALA A 207 -3.85 -14.36 25.64
C ALA A 207 -4.75 -14.70 26.82
N LEU A 208 -5.35 -15.90 26.84
CA LEU A 208 -6.30 -16.33 27.86
C LEU A 208 -5.80 -17.58 28.60
N PRO A 209 -6.12 -17.71 29.91
CA PRO A 209 -5.83 -18.93 30.65
C PRO A 209 -6.78 -20.09 30.27
N SER A 210 -7.93 -19.80 29.66
CA SER A 210 -8.93 -20.79 29.29
C SER A 210 -8.53 -21.61 28.07
N ARG A 211 -9.02 -22.86 28.03
CA ARG A 211 -8.94 -23.67 26.83
C ARG A 211 -9.78 -23.05 25.71
N VAL A 212 -9.13 -22.66 24.63
CA VAL A 212 -9.76 -22.17 23.41
C VAL A 212 -9.84 -23.31 22.39
N VAL A 213 -11.01 -23.51 21.79
CA VAL A 213 -11.29 -24.56 20.80
C VAL A 213 -11.84 -23.92 19.54
N PHE A 214 -11.31 -24.28 18.38
CA PHE A 214 -11.86 -23.87 17.09
C PHE A 214 -12.86 -24.92 16.61
N ALA A 215 -14.03 -24.48 16.18
CA ALA A 215 -15.10 -25.35 15.68
C ALA A 215 -15.65 -24.81 14.36
N GLU A 216 -15.81 -25.68 13.37
CA GLU A 216 -16.50 -25.33 12.13
C GLU A 216 -18.02 -25.42 12.33
N PRO A 217 -18.83 -24.63 11.58
CA PRO A 217 -20.29 -24.73 11.61
C PRO A 217 -20.83 -26.15 11.39
N SER A 218 -20.15 -26.98 10.59
CA SER A 218 -20.52 -28.37 10.32
C SER A 218 -20.29 -29.31 11.52
N GLN A 219 -19.51 -28.89 12.50
CA GLN A 219 -19.13 -29.69 13.68
C GLN A 219 -19.98 -29.36 14.90
N ILE A 220 -20.91 -28.40 14.79
CA ILE A 220 -21.79 -28.02 15.90
C ILE A 220 -23.20 -28.57 15.67
N GLN A 221 -23.81 -29.06 16.73
CA GLN A 221 -25.18 -29.57 16.70
C GLN A 221 -25.92 -29.26 17.99
N ILE A 222 -27.24 -29.30 17.92
CA ILE A 222 -28.10 -29.13 19.09
C ILE A 222 -28.52 -30.50 19.60
N VAL A 223 -28.31 -30.73 20.89
CA VAL A 223 -28.78 -31.93 21.59
C VAL A 223 -29.83 -31.50 22.61
N SER A 224 -31.07 -31.96 22.43
CA SER A 224 -32.13 -31.70 23.40
C SER A 224 -31.96 -32.57 24.64
N THR A 225 -32.03 -31.95 25.81
CA THR A 225 -31.95 -32.65 27.11
C THR A 225 -33.18 -32.34 27.96
N GLN A 226 -33.34 -33.04 29.07
CA GLN A 226 -34.45 -32.81 30.01
C GLN A 226 -34.47 -31.39 30.58
N THR A 227 -33.33 -30.70 30.59
CA THR A 227 -33.19 -29.33 31.13
C THR A 227 -33.12 -28.26 30.05
N GLY A 228 -33.37 -28.62 28.78
CA GLY A 228 -33.29 -27.72 27.63
C GLY A 228 -32.24 -28.15 26.61
N ASN A 229 -32.04 -27.29 25.61
CA ASN A 229 -31.11 -27.56 24.51
C ASN A 229 -29.65 -27.30 24.93
N LYS A 230 -28.76 -28.17 24.47
CA LYS A 230 -27.31 -28.00 24.55
C LYS A 230 -26.75 -27.79 23.15
N LEU A 231 -25.84 -26.83 23.01
CA LEU A 231 -25.00 -26.73 21.84
C LEU A 231 -23.75 -27.57 22.08
N VAL A 232 -23.44 -28.52 21.20
CA VAL A 232 -22.29 -29.41 21.35
C VAL A 232 -21.38 -29.35 20.11
N HIS A 233 -20.07 -29.43 20.35
CA HIS A 233 -19.03 -29.61 19.36
C HIS A 233 -18.69 -31.10 19.25
N THR A 234 -18.84 -31.66 18.06
CA THR A 234 -18.64 -33.09 17.80
C THR A 234 -17.45 -33.30 16.86
N VAL A 235 -16.42 -34.00 17.36
CA VAL A 235 -15.21 -34.36 16.60
C VAL A 235 -14.90 -35.84 16.83
N GLU A 236 -14.79 -36.62 15.75
CA GLU A 236 -14.48 -38.06 15.80
C GLU A 236 -15.39 -38.84 16.78
N GLY A 237 -16.67 -38.47 16.84
CA GLY A 237 -17.66 -39.10 17.73
C GLY A 237 -17.58 -38.69 19.20
N ARG A 238 -16.69 -37.76 19.57
CA ARG A 238 -16.64 -37.16 20.91
C ARG A 238 -17.43 -35.85 20.92
N GLU A 239 -18.37 -35.75 21.84
CA GLU A 239 -19.18 -34.55 22.06
C GLU A 239 -18.63 -33.72 23.24
N THR A 240 -18.51 -32.42 23.03
CA THR A 240 -18.16 -31.46 24.09
C THR A 240 -19.15 -30.31 24.10
N GLU A 241 -19.62 -29.92 25.28
CA GLU A 241 -20.60 -28.84 25.41
C GLU A 241 -19.97 -27.48 25.13
N ILE A 242 -20.66 -26.66 24.32
CA ILE A 242 -20.29 -25.29 24.00
C ILE A 242 -21.00 -24.35 24.98
N ILE A 243 -20.21 -23.61 25.77
CA ILE A 243 -20.70 -22.70 26.83
C ILE A 243 -20.46 -21.23 26.49
N GLN A 244 -19.37 -20.95 25.78
CA GLN A 244 -18.95 -19.61 25.40
C GLN A 244 -18.58 -19.60 23.93
N VAL A 245 -19.16 -18.67 23.17
CA VAL A 245 -18.95 -18.54 21.74
C VAL A 245 -18.28 -17.22 21.39
N VAL A 246 -17.30 -17.29 20.50
CA VAL A 246 -16.80 -16.16 19.70
C VAL A 246 -17.10 -16.49 18.23
N SER A 247 -17.77 -15.58 17.52
CA SER A 247 -18.05 -15.77 16.10
C SER A 247 -16.92 -15.20 15.24
N GLU A 248 -16.38 -16.02 14.33
CA GLU A 248 -15.48 -15.61 13.25
C GLU A 248 -16.00 -16.12 11.90
N LEU A 249 -17.30 -15.89 11.69
CA LEU A 249 -18.05 -16.23 10.49
C LEU A 249 -18.34 -14.96 9.67
N HIS A 250 -18.34 -15.09 8.34
CA HIS A 250 -18.94 -14.09 7.45
C HIS A 250 -20.46 -14.10 7.57
N GLN A 251 -21.12 -13.00 7.19
CA GLN A 251 -22.57 -12.87 7.35
C GLN A 251 -23.35 -13.95 6.59
N ASP A 252 -22.93 -14.33 5.39
CA ASP A 252 -23.53 -15.41 4.63
C ASP A 252 -23.33 -16.80 5.28
N GLU A 253 -22.19 -17.02 5.96
CA GLU A 253 -21.99 -18.25 6.76
C GLU A 253 -22.93 -18.27 7.97
N ILE A 254 -23.14 -17.11 8.61
CA ILE A 254 -24.14 -16.98 9.70
C ILE A 254 -25.55 -17.24 9.16
N LEU A 255 -25.91 -16.66 8.01
CA LEU A 255 -27.23 -16.85 7.39
C LEU A 255 -27.48 -18.29 6.94
N SER A 256 -26.43 -19.10 6.78
CA SER A 256 -26.57 -20.53 6.44
C SER A 256 -26.91 -21.42 7.64
N LEU A 257 -26.79 -20.90 8.88
CA LEU A 257 -27.16 -21.63 10.09
C LEU A 257 -28.69 -21.72 10.23
N SER A 258 -29.17 -22.81 10.82
CA SER A 258 -30.59 -22.93 11.17
C SER A 258 -31.00 -21.91 12.23
N GLU A 259 -32.28 -21.60 12.29
CA GLU A 259 -32.84 -20.67 13.30
C GLU A 259 -32.48 -21.09 14.73
N ASP A 260 -32.57 -22.38 15.03
CA ASP A 260 -32.22 -22.92 16.34
C ASP A 260 -30.71 -22.77 16.64
N LEU A 261 -29.84 -23.00 15.66
CA LEU A 261 -28.40 -22.80 15.83
C LEU A 261 -28.09 -21.32 16.05
N LEU A 262 -28.70 -20.43 15.28
CA LEU A 262 -28.55 -18.98 15.45
C LEU A 262 -28.95 -18.53 16.85
N TRP A 263 -30.05 -19.07 17.38
CA TRP A 263 -30.47 -18.84 18.76
C TRP A 263 -29.42 -19.30 19.77
N GLU A 264 -29.02 -20.58 19.72
CA GLU A 264 -28.08 -21.17 20.68
C GLU A 264 -26.70 -20.49 20.65
N VAL A 265 -26.25 -20.06 19.46
CA VAL A 265 -25.03 -19.28 19.26
C VAL A 265 -25.17 -17.87 19.86
N SER A 266 -26.31 -17.21 19.65
CA SER A 266 -26.53 -15.84 20.12
C SER A 266 -26.49 -15.74 21.64
N ILE A 267 -27.18 -16.64 22.35
CA ILE A 267 -27.25 -16.61 23.83
C ILE A 267 -25.93 -17.01 24.50
N ARG A 268 -25.02 -17.66 23.77
CA ARG A 268 -23.67 -18.04 24.25
C ARG A 268 -22.57 -17.08 23.81
N SER A 269 -22.89 -16.11 22.95
CA SER A 269 -21.90 -15.17 22.43
C SER A 269 -21.32 -14.30 23.54
N ARG A 270 -19.99 -14.22 23.60
CA ARG A 270 -19.27 -13.39 24.59
C ARG A 270 -18.81 -12.06 24.02
N ILE A 271 -18.73 -11.95 22.70
CA ILE A 271 -18.34 -10.75 21.99
C ILE A 271 -19.05 -10.72 20.64
N ASN A 272 -19.63 -9.57 20.31
CA ASN A 272 -20.37 -9.31 19.07
C ASN A 272 -21.41 -10.40 18.78
N ASP A 273 -22.56 -10.33 19.46
CA ASP A 273 -23.70 -11.16 19.11
C ASP A 273 -24.32 -10.75 17.75
N LEU A 274 -25.39 -11.44 17.34
CA LEU A 274 -26.06 -11.16 16.08
C LEU A 274 -26.58 -9.72 15.95
N ARG A 275 -26.92 -9.03 17.05
CA ARG A 275 -27.34 -7.62 16.99
C ARG A 275 -26.17 -6.74 16.59
N THR A 276 -25.00 -6.97 17.17
CA THR A 276 -23.78 -6.24 16.79
C THR A 276 -23.36 -6.55 15.35
N ILE A 277 -23.37 -7.83 14.94
CA ILE A 277 -22.93 -8.23 13.60
C ILE A 277 -23.91 -7.80 12.50
N MET A 278 -25.22 -7.87 12.75
CA MET A 278 -26.24 -7.63 11.72
C MET A 278 -26.75 -6.19 11.69
N LEU A 279 -26.65 -5.45 12.80
CA LEU A 279 -27.12 -4.06 12.90
C LEU A 279 -25.95 -3.08 12.88
N VAL A 280 -25.01 -3.21 13.82
CA VAL A 280 -23.95 -2.21 14.03
C VAL A 280 -22.93 -2.21 12.89
N HIS A 281 -22.62 -3.39 12.34
CA HIS A 281 -21.70 -3.51 11.20
C HIS A 281 -22.30 -3.01 9.87
N ASP A 282 -23.62 -2.87 9.78
CA ASP A 282 -24.28 -2.47 8.53
C ASP A 282 -23.91 -1.01 8.19
N LYS A 283 -23.50 -0.77 6.94
CA LYS A 283 -23.07 0.56 6.50
C LYS A 283 -24.16 1.63 6.62
N ARG A 284 -25.43 1.22 6.61
CA ARG A 284 -26.59 2.10 6.83
C ARG A 284 -26.70 2.60 8.27
N MET A 285 -26.04 1.94 9.24
CA MET A 285 -26.06 2.35 10.65
C MET A 285 -25.58 3.80 10.82
N LEU A 286 -24.53 4.22 10.11
CA LEU A 286 -24.04 5.61 10.18
C LEU A 286 -25.06 6.63 9.66
N ALA A 287 -25.88 6.24 8.67
CA ALA A 287 -26.97 7.09 8.18
C ALA A 287 -28.10 7.20 9.22
N ILE A 288 -28.43 6.09 9.90
CA ILE A 288 -29.41 6.10 11.01
C ILE A 288 -28.91 6.99 12.14
N VAL A 289 -27.65 6.84 12.58
CA VAL A 289 -27.06 7.70 13.61
C VAL A 289 -27.20 9.19 13.25
N ARG A 290 -26.89 9.57 12.00
CA ARG A 290 -27.03 10.96 11.53
C ARG A 290 -28.48 11.46 11.58
N GLN A 291 -29.44 10.63 11.18
CA GLN A 291 -30.87 10.99 11.22
C GLN A 291 -31.40 11.13 12.65
N GLU A 292 -30.87 10.32 13.57
CA GLU A 292 -31.33 10.28 14.97
C GLU A 292 -30.65 11.31 15.88
N LEU A 293 -29.66 12.11 15.41
CA LEU A 293 -28.93 13.05 16.27
C LEU A 293 -29.85 13.99 17.06
N GLY A 294 -30.91 14.51 16.43
CA GLY A 294 -31.90 15.35 17.11
C GLY A 294 -32.69 14.59 18.18
N ASP A 295 -33.19 13.40 17.84
CA ASP A 295 -33.95 12.55 18.76
C ASP A 295 -33.09 12.09 19.95
N LEU A 296 -31.81 11.78 19.71
CA LEU A 296 -30.84 11.41 20.74
C LEU A 296 -30.58 12.57 21.72
N VAL A 297 -30.58 13.82 21.26
CA VAL A 297 -30.51 15.00 22.13
C VAL A 297 -31.78 15.18 22.94
N LEU A 298 -32.95 15.07 22.31
CA LEU A 298 -34.24 15.18 23.01
C LEU A 298 -34.41 14.10 24.10
N ARG A 299 -33.82 12.93 23.89
CA ARG A 299 -33.83 11.82 24.85
C ARG A 299 -32.77 11.94 25.95
N GLY A 300 -31.89 12.95 25.89
CA GLY A 300 -30.79 13.11 26.83
C GLY A 300 -29.70 12.03 26.72
N VAL A 301 -29.64 11.32 25.58
CA VAL A 301 -28.57 10.35 25.29
C VAL A 301 -27.30 11.08 24.86
N LEU A 302 -27.46 12.19 24.12
CA LEU A 302 -26.40 13.09 23.73
C LEU A 302 -26.72 14.52 24.18
N SER A 303 -25.69 15.30 24.47
CA SER A 303 -25.76 16.75 24.51
C SER A 303 -25.75 17.34 23.10
N SER A 304 -26.16 18.60 22.96
CA SER A 304 -26.09 19.31 21.67
C SER A 304 -24.66 19.39 21.11
N SER A 305 -23.65 19.49 21.98
CA SER A 305 -22.24 19.47 21.58
C SER A 305 -21.80 18.10 21.07
N GLU A 306 -22.20 17.01 21.72
CA GLU A 306 -21.86 15.64 21.28
C GLU A 306 -22.57 15.30 19.95
N ALA A 307 -23.81 15.74 19.77
CA ALA A 307 -24.51 15.58 18.50
C ALA A 307 -23.84 16.37 17.37
N THR A 308 -23.38 17.59 17.63
CA THR A 308 -22.62 18.40 16.66
C THR A 308 -21.28 17.74 16.33
N LEU A 309 -20.59 17.21 17.34
CA LEU A 309 -19.34 16.47 17.20
C LEU A 309 -19.51 15.26 16.27
N LEU A 310 -20.57 14.45 16.46
CA LEU A 310 -20.88 13.33 15.58
C LEU A 310 -21.30 13.78 14.17
N ALA A 311 -22.07 14.86 14.06
CA ALA A 311 -22.46 15.42 12.77
C ALA A 311 -21.25 15.83 11.93
N ASP A 312 -20.21 16.40 12.57
CA ASP A 312 -18.95 16.72 11.90
C ASP A 312 -18.06 15.48 11.71
N SER A 313 -18.11 14.50 12.61
CA SER A 313 -17.23 13.32 12.55
C SER A 313 -17.72 12.19 11.65
N ILE A 314 -18.97 12.23 11.16
CA ILE A 314 -19.52 11.24 10.23
C ILE A 314 -19.75 11.94 8.90
N PRO A 315 -19.19 11.47 7.76
CA PRO A 315 -19.48 12.06 6.46
C PRO A 315 -20.97 11.91 6.14
N ASP A 316 -21.50 12.81 5.30
CA ASP A 316 -22.89 12.73 4.86
C ASP A 316 -23.18 11.33 4.31
N THR A 317 -24.09 10.62 4.97
CA THR A 317 -24.43 9.24 4.64
C THR A 317 -25.95 9.15 4.54
N LEU A 318 -26.46 8.66 3.43
CA LEU A 318 -27.87 8.68 3.06
C LEU A 318 -28.42 7.26 2.90
N LEU A 319 -29.62 7.06 3.45
CA LEU A 319 -30.41 5.85 3.23
C LEU A 319 -31.16 5.94 1.90
N PRO A 320 -31.31 4.81 1.18
CA PRO A 320 -32.15 4.75 0.00
C PRO A 320 -33.59 5.19 0.29
N GLY A 321 -34.16 6.00 -0.60
CA GLY A 321 -35.56 6.44 -0.54
C GLY A 321 -35.84 7.68 0.31
N THR A 322 -34.84 8.31 0.94
CA THR A 322 -35.04 9.61 1.62
C THR A 322 -35.13 10.76 0.61
N PRO A 323 -35.74 11.90 0.96
CA PRO A 323 -35.77 13.08 0.08
C PRO A 323 -34.37 13.58 -0.31
N GLU A 324 -33.42 13.55 0.62
CA GLU A 324 -32.00 13.91 0.40
C GLU A 324 -31.37 12.98 -0.64
N TYR A 325 -31.65 11.68 -0.53
CA TYR A 325 -31.17 10.68 -1.47
C TYR A 325 -31.67 11.00 -2.89
N GLN A 326 -32.97 11.27 -3.04
CA GLN A 326 -33.56 11.63 -4.34
C GLN A 326 -32.98 12.93 -4.93
N ARG A 327 -32.69 13.92 -4.09
CA ARG A 327 -32.02 15.15 -4.53
C ARG A 327 -30.62 14.89 -5.08
N VAL A 328 -29.84 14.03 -4.42
CA VAL A 328 -28.51 13.61 -4.91
C VAL A 328 -28.62 12.87 -6.24
N LEU A 329 -29.69 12.11 -6.47
CA LEU A 329 -29.92 11.45 -7.76
C LEU A 329 -30.21 12.41 -8.92
N GLN A 330 -30.80 13.57 -8.61
CA GLN A 330 -31.26 14.53 -9.61
C GLN A 330 -30.27 15.67 -9.87
N GLY A 331 -29.23 15.84 -9.04
CA GLY A 331 -28.33 16.99 -9.08
C GLY A 331 -26.92 16.70 -9.61
N GLU A 332 -26.27 17.74 -10.17
CA GLU A 332 -24.87 17.71 -10.62
C GLU A 332 -23.85 17.53 -9.47
N ALA A 333 -24.28 17.73 -8.21
CA ALA A 333 -23.49 17.50 -6.99
C ALA A 333 -23.16 16.01 -6.72
N GLY A 334 -23.62 15.10 -7.58
CA GLY A 334 -23.40 13.65 -7.46
C GLY A 334 -21.91 13.26 -7.47
N GLN A 335 -21.02 14.05 -8.08
CA GLN A 335 -19.61 13.68 -8.28
C GLN A 335 -18.83 13.42 -6.98
N ALA A 336 -19.25 14.02 -5.88
CA ALA A 336 -18.64 13.84 -4.56
C ALA A 336 -19.25 12.68 -3.75
N TRP A 337 -20.00 11.78 -4.38
CA TRP A 337 -20.64 10.65 -3.70
C TRP A 337 -20.05 9.30 -4.12
N LEU A 338 -20.15 8.34 -3.23
CA LEU A 338 -19.82 6.94 -3.47
C LEU A 338 -20.98 6.04 -3.03
N PHE A 339 -21.15 4.94 -3.77
CA PHE A 339 -22.08 3.87 -3.50
C PHE A 339 -21.40 2.81 -2.65
N LYS A 340 -22.07 2.38 -1.57
CA LYS A 340 -21.57 1.37 -0.64
C LYS A 340 -22.59 0.23 -0.47
N PRO A 341 -22.32 -0.98 -0.97
CA PRO A 341 -23.12 -2.16 -0.65
C PRO A 341 -23.12 -2.42 0.86
N ALA A 342 -24.26 -2.70 1.47
CA ALA A 342 -24.36 -2.85 2.93
C ALA A 342 -23.60 -4.09 3.45
N SER A 343 -23.65 -5.21 2.72
CA SER A 343 -23.15 -6.53 3.15
C SER A 343 -21.68 -6.80 2.85
N SER A 344 -20.97 -5.91 2.16
CA SER A 344 -19.59 -6.16 1.73
C SER A 344 -18.54 -5.84 2.80
N GLY A 345 -17.42 -6.59 2.81
CA GLY A 345 -16.22 -6.25 3.58
C GLY A 345 -15.08 -5.76 2.67
N LYS A 346 -14.00 -5.23 3.26
CA LYS A 346 -12.74 -4.91 2.56
C LYS A 346 -12.92 -3.96 1.35
N GLY A 347 -13.93 -3.08 1.41
CA GLY A 347 -14.25 -2.14 0.32
C GLY A 347 -14.85 -2.77 -0.95
N ALA A 348 -15.19 -4.06 -0.93
CA ALA A 348 -15.71 -4.74 -2.12
C ALA A 348 -17.03 -4.11 -2.60
N GLY A 349 -17.10 -3.83 -3.91
CA GLY A 349 -18.28 -3.26 -4.56
C GLY A 349 -18.54 -1.78 -4.28
N ILE A 350 -17.61 -1.07 -3.63
CA ILE A 350 -17.71 0.40 -3.52
C ILE A 350 -17.46 1.02 -4.89
N VAL A 351 -18.34 1.92 -5.31
CA VAL A 351 -18.25 2.62 -6.59
C VAL A 351 -18.28 4.12 -6.34
N PHE A 352 -17.26 4.84 -6.78
CA PHE A 352 -17.25 6.30 -6.72
C PHE A 352 -18.01 6.86 -7.93
N ARG A 353 -18.87 7.86 -7.71
CA ARG A 353 -19.64 8.48 -8.81
C ARG A 353 -18.70 8.96 -9.92
N LYS A 354 -17.62 9.63 -9.56
CA LYS A 354 -16.67 10.25 -10.51
C LYS A 354 -15.97 9.26 -11.44
N ASP A 355 -15.95 7.97 -11.08
CA ASP A 355 -15.22 6.94 -11.83
C ASP A 355 -16.13 6.19 -12.83
N VAL A 356 -17.41 6.55 -12.94
CA VAL A 356 -18.39 5.87 -13.82
C VAL A 356 -19.20 6.86 -14.65
N SER A 357 -19.80 6.39 -15.75
CA SER A 357 -20.67 7.24 -16.58
C SER A 357 -21.99 7.57 -15.86
N GLU A 358 -22.70 8.62 -16.30
CA GLU A 358 -24.08 8.90 -15.83
C GLU A 358 -25.02 7.70 -16.03
N GLY A 359 -24.91 7.02 -17.17
CA GLY A 359 -25.72 5.84 -17.49
C GLY A 359 -25.46 4.70 -16.52
N ASP A 360 -24.19 4.38 -16.27
CA ASP A 360 -23.79 3.30 -15.37
C ASP A 360 -24.14 3.61 -13.92
N TRP A 361 -24.02 4.87 -13.49
CA TRP A 361 -24.42 5.28 -12.14
C TRP A 361 -25.93 5.14 -11.94
N ARG A 362 -26.74 5.59 -12.91
CA ARG A 362 -28.20 5.42 -12.85
C ARG A 362 -28.59 3.96 -12.92
N ALA A 363 -27.93 3.17 -13.76
CA ALA A 363 -28.11 1.73 -13.80
C ALA A 363 -27.82 1.14 -12.42
N LEU A 364 -26.64 1.37 -11.85
CA LEU A 364 -26.25 0.88 -10.52
C LEU A 364 -27.30 1.19 -9.44
N LEU A 365 -27.85 2.41 -9.42
CA LEU A 365 -28.83 2.81 -8.39
C LEU A 365 -30.25 2.31 -8.65
N SER A 366 -30.63 2.15 -9.92
CA SER A 366 -31.95 1.62 -10.32
C SER A 366 -32.00 0.10 -10.26
N THR A 367 -30.87 -0.57 -10.51
CA THR A 367 -30.69 -2.03 -10.45
C THR A 367 -30.07 -2.49 -9.13
N ALA A 368 -29.80 -1.59 -8.18
CA ALA A 368 -29.45 -1.95 -6.82
C ALA A 368 -30.68 -2.59 -6.13
N GLU A 369 -30.96 -3.83 -6.50
CA GLU A 369 -31.93 -4.71 -5.84
C GLU A 369 -31.49 -5.02 -4.39
N GLY A 370 -30.22 -4.77 -4.06
CA GLY A 370 -29.61 -5.04 -2.76
C GLY A 370 -29.49 -3.83 -1.82
N PRO A 371 -29.34 -4.08 -0.50
CA PRO A 371 -29.18 -3.05 0.51
C PRO A 371 -27.87 -2.27 0.32
N HIS A 372 -27.94 -0.94 0.40
CA HIS A 372 -26.80 -0.05 0.20
C HIS A 372 -26.97 1.29 0.94
N ALA A 373 -25.92 2.10 0.95
CA ALA A 373 -25.93 3.49 1.36
C ALA A 373 -25.17 4.36 0.35
N LEU A 374 -25.58 5.61 0.18
CA LEU A 374 -24.74 6.63 -0.45
C LEU A 374 -23.96 7.36 0.63
N GLN A 375 -22.68 7.59 0.42
CA GLN A 375 -21.87 8.37 1.33
C GLN A 375 -21.04 9.39 0.55
N ARG A 376 -20.85 10.58 1.12
CA ARG A 376 -19.98 11.59 0.56
C ARG A 376 -18.53 11.13 0.61
N GLU A 377 -17.82 11.27 -0.50
CA GLU A 377 -16.39 11.01 -0.59
C GLU A 377 -15.65 11.93 0.37
N VAL A 378 -14.82 11.33 1.22
CA VAL A 378 -13.87 12.05 2.08
C VAL A 378 -12.53 12.09 1.37
N ARG A 379 -12.01 13.30 1.13
CA ARG A 379 -10.66 13.47 0.61
C ARG A 379 -9.66 13.31 1.75
N GLN A 380 -8.99 12.17 1.80
CA GLN A 380 -7.97 11.89 2.82
C GLN A 380 -6.80 12.89 2.73
N LYS A 381 -6.44 13.51 3.86
CA LYS A 381 -5.23 14.32 4.00
C LYS A 381 -4.00 13.47 3.68
N VAL A 382 -3.18 13.95 2.76
CA VAL A 382 -1.86 13.37 2.47
C VAL A 382 -0.90 13.84 3.55
N PHE A 383 -0.23 12.88 4.19
CA PHE A 383 0.80 13.17 5.18
C PHE A 383 2.16 13.20 4.50
N ASN A 384 2.80 14.37 4.57
CA ASN A 384 4.20 14.49 4.21
C ASN A 384 5.08 14.05 5.38
N ILE A 385 6.29 13.60 5.04
CA ILE A 385 7.36 13.28 5.96
C ILE A 385 8.09 14.54 6.34
N THR A 386 8.38 14.69 7.61
CA THR A 386 9.19 15.79 8.09
C THR A 386 10.63 15.32 8.27
N VAL A 387 11.55 15.81 7.43
CA VAL A 387 12.97 15.42 7.45
C VAL A 387 13.87 16.54 7.94
N PRO A 388 14.92 16.24 8.71
CA PRO A 388 15.95 17.21 9.06
C PRO A 388 16.67 17.70 7.79
N SER A 389 16.81 19.01 7.68
CA SER A 389 17.66 19.72 6.71
C SER A 389 18.73 20.49 7.50
N ASN A 390 19.86 20.82 6.89
CA ASN A 390 21.11 21.29 7.54
C ASN A 390 20.93 22.32 8.68
N SER A 391 19.85 23.12 8.67
CA SER A 391 19.48 24.06 9.73
C SER A 391 17.96 24.21 9.94
N SER A 392 17.15 23.34 9.36
CA SER A 392 15.68 23.44 9.40
C SER A 392 15.03 22.06 9.34
N VAL A 393 13.70 22.06 9.37
CA VAL A 393 12.89 20.87 9.26
C VAL A 393 11.97 21.07 8.07
N GLU A 394 11.97 20.15 7.11
CA GLU A 394 11.26 20.32 5.84
C GLU A 394 10.27 19.18 5.60
N SER A 395 9.13 19.52 4.98
CA SER A 395 8.04 18.60 4.66
C SER A 395 8.21 18.02 3.25
N VAL A 396 8.13 16.70 3.09
CA VAL A 396 8.46 15.96 1.86
C VAL A 396 7.45 14.87 1.58
N SER A 397 7.10 14.64 0.32
CA SER A 397 6.27 13.49 -0.05
C SER A 397 6.97 12.17 0.30
N TRP A 398 6.24 11.22 0.91
CA TRP A 398 6.78 9.90 1.27
C TRP A 398 7.33 9.13 0.06
N ASN A 399 6.62 9.18 -1.07
CA ASN A 399 7.03 8.50 -2.29
C ASN A 399 8.41 8.96 -2.78
N LEU A 400 8.76 10.24 -2.55
CA LEU A 400 10.06 10.77 -2.96
C LEU A 400 11.20 10.15 -2.11
N VAL A 401 10.99 10.05 -0.80
CA VAL A 401 11.98 9.47 0.12
C VAL A 401 12.20 7.99 -0.18
N GLU A 402 11.13 7.23 -0.45
CA GLU A 402 11.24 5.81 -0.82
C GLU A 402 11.96 5.59 -2.15
N VAL A 403 11.66 6.41 -3.16
CA VAL A 403 12.36 6.32 -4.44
C VAL A 403 13.85 6.59 -4.25
N HIS A 404 14.24 7.63 -3.52
CA HIS A 404 15.65 7.92 -3.25
C HIS A 404 16.33 6.77 -2.50
N GLN A 405 15.75 6.30 -1.40
CA GLN A 405 16.32 5.20 -0.61
C GLN A 405 16.46 3.91 -1.43
N SER A 406 15.47 3.60 -2.27
CA SER A 406 15.52 2.45 -3.17
C SER A 406 16.64 2.57 -4.21
N LEU A 407 16.92 3.79 -4.70
CA LEU A 407 18.04 4.04 -5.61
C LEU A 407 19.40 3.94 -4.90
N GLU A 408 19.52 4.42 -3.66
CA GLU A 408 20.74 4.26 -2.86
C GLU A 408 21.04 2.79 -2.59
N ASP A 409 20.07 2.07 -2.03
CA ASP A 409 20.26 0.69 -1.57
C ASP A 409 20.38 -0.32 -2.71
N PHE A 410 19.65 -0.09 -3.81
CA PHE A 410 19.49 -1.08 -4.88
C PHE A 410 19.84 -0.57 -6.27
N GLY A 411 19.98 0.73 -6.47
CA GLY A 411 20.12 1.33 -7.81
C GLY A 411 18.88 1.17 -8.69
N LEU A 412 17.73 0.80 -8.13
CA LEU A 412 16.49 0.54 -8.86
C LEU A 412 15.29 0.90 -8.01
N ALA A 413 14.33 1.62 -8.58
CA ALA A 413 13.03 1.91 -7.98
C ALA A 413 11.91 1.58 -8.97
N LEU A 414 10.92 0.81 -8.51
CA LEU A 414 9.73 0.45 -9.28
C LEU A 414 8.51 1.09 -8.63
N VAL A 415 7.90 2.06 -9.29
CA VAL A 415 6.78 2.83 -8.75
C VAL A 415 5.53 2.51 -9.55
N ARG A 416 4.47 2.03 -8.90
CA ARG A 416 3.16 1.87 -9.57
C ARG A 416 2.27 3.05 -9.23
N LEU A 417 1.85 3.77 -10.25
CA LEU A 417 0.85 4.81 -10.10
C LEU A 417 -0.52 4.16 -9.89
N LYS A 418 -1.29 4.68 -8.92
CA LYS A 418 -2.68 4.26 -8.65
C LYS A 418 -3.68 5.29 -9.19
N PHE A 419 -3.23 6.14 -10.09
CA PHE A 419 -3.98 7.18 -10.77
C PHE A 419 -3.54 7.26 -12.23
N SER A 420 -4.37 7.86 -13.08
CA SER A 420 -4.02 8.09 -14.48
C SER A 420 -3.04 9.26 -14.61
N ASP A 421 -1.95 9.07 -15.34
CA ASP A 421 -0.94 10.10 -15.61
C ASP A 421 -0.53 10.10 -17.10
N PRO A 422 -1.44 10.45 -18.02
CA PRO A 422 -1.16 10.41 -19.46
C PRO A 422 -0.06 11.39 -19.90
N SER A 423 0.20 12.42 -19.08
CA SER A 423 1.22 13.45 -19.31
C SER A 423 2.59 13.10 -18.75
N SER A 424 2.70 12.06 -17.91
CA SER A 424 3.88 11.77 -17.09
C SER A 424 4.27 12.91 -16.14
N ASP A 425 3.29 13.64 -15.61
CA ASP A 425 3.54 14.75 -14.68
C ASP A 425 4.21 14.25 -13.38
N TYR A 426 3.95 12.98 -13.01
CA TYR A 426 4.58 12.37 -11.85
C TYR A 426 6.10 12.25 -12.00
N ILE A 427 6.60 11.67 -13.10
CA ILE A 427 8.05 11.48 -13.29
C ILE A 427 8.75 12.84 -13.40
N VAL A 428 8.06 13.82 -13.99
CA VAL A 428 8.52 15.19 -14.14
C VAL A 428 8.73 15.84 -12.78
N SER A 429 7.72 15.80 -11.92
CA SER A 429 7.77 16.39 -10.58
C SER A 429 8.72 15.61 -9.67
N LEU A 430 8.71 14.27 -9.74
CA LEU A 430 9.62 13.41 -8.99
C LEU A 430 11.08 13.80 -9.19
N VAL A 431 11.50 14.06 -10.44
CA VAL A 431 12.88 14.43 -10.76
C VAL A 431 13.15 15.92 -10.49
N LYS A 432 12.33 16.83 -11.03
CA LYS A 432 12.60 18.27 -11.00
C LYS A 432 12.37 18.90 -9.64
N ASP A 433 11.24 18.57 -9.01
CA ASP A 433 10.80 19.20 -7.76
C ASP A 433 11.25 18.38 -6.54
N GLY A 434 11.54 17.10 -6.75
CA GLY A 434 11.93 16.15 -5.71
C GLY A 434 13.42 15.81 -5.68
N LEU A 435 13.84 14.87 -6.51
CA LEU A 435 15.16 14.22 -6.42
C LEU A 435 16.33 15.18 -6.68
N HIS A 436 16.17 16.10 -7.64
CA HIS A 436 17.20 17.08 -7.98
C HIS A 436 17.53 18.04 -6.82
N PRO A 437 16.59 18.89 -6.34
CA PRO A 437 16.90 19.91 -5.36
C PRO A 437 17.28 19.34 -3.98
N ARG A 438 16.82 18.13 -3.65
CA ARG A 438 17.06 17.52 -2.32
C ARG A 438 18.27 16.61 -2.24
N TYR A 439 18.36 15.69 -3.20
CA TYR A 439 19.32 14.60 -3.15
C TYR A 439 20.43 14.78 -4.19
N GLY A 440 20.39 15.86 -4.98
CA GLY A 440 21.44 16.17 -5.94
C GLY A 440 21.47 15.22 -7.15
N HIS A 441 20.40 14.46 -7.41
CA HIS A 441 20.36 13.46 -8.50
C HIS A 441 20.57 14.09 -9.88
N GLY A 442 20.44 15.42 -10.00
CA GLY A 442 20.64 16.17 -11.24
C GLY A 442 19.36 16.60 -11.94
N LEU A 443 19.47 17.45 -12.95
CA LEU A 443 18.33 17.82 -13.80
C LEU A 443 18.19 16.86 -14.99
N PRO A 444 16.97 16.75 -15.55
CA PRO A 444 16.73 16.07 -16.80
C PRO A 444 17.57 16.62 -17.96
N ILE A 445 18.03 15.73 -18.83
CA ILE A 445 18.82 16.06 -20.03
C ILE A 445 17.96 15.81 -21.26
N ASN A 446 18.06 16.69 -22.26
CA ASN A 446 17.38 16.51 -23.53
C ASN A 446 17.95 15.31 -24.31
N HIS A 447 17.07 14.49 -24.89
CA HIS A 447 17.44 13.35 -25.73
C HIS A 447 18.11 13.77 -27.04
N SER A 448 17.61 14.85 -27.66
CA SER A 448 18.22 15.41 -28.87
C SER A 448 17.97 16.91 -29.00
N ARG A 449 18.48 17.53 -30.07
CA ARG A 449 18.23 18.95 -30.35
C ARG A 449 16.76 19.24 -30.71
N LEU A 450 16.02 18.22 -31.16
CA LEU A 450 14.64 18.31 -31.64
C LEU A 450 13.62 17.71 -30.64
N ARG A 451 14.07 16.91 -29.68
CA ARG A 451 13.22 16.26 -28.67
C ARG A 451 13.64 16.70 -27.27
N GLY A 452 12.66 17.09 -26.46
CA GLY A 452 12.87 17.48 -25.07
C GLY A 452 13.36 16.31 -24.21
N TRP A 453 13.47 16.58 -22.91
CA TRP A 453 13.93 15.65 -21.89
C TRP A 453 12.92 14.54 -21.51
N LEU A 454 11.69 14.62 -22.02
CA LEU A 454 10.67 13.58 -21.95
C LEU A 454 10.23 13.27 -23.39
N TRP A 455 10.40 12.02 -23.85
CA TRP A 455 10.04 11.64 -25.21
C TRP A 455 9.44 10.23 -25.27
N ASP A 456 8.51 10.02 -26.20
CA ASP A 456 7.93 8.71 -26.48
C ASP A 456 8.97 7.80 -27.13
N VAL A 457 9.19 6.63 -26.53
CA VAL A 457 9.92 5.53 -27.16
C VAL A 457 8.91 4.58 -27.78
N LYS A 458 8.70 4.74 -29.10
CA LYS A 458 7.86 3.88 -29.94
C LYS A 458 8.63 3.53 -31.21
N PRO A 459 8.61 2.27 -31.67
CA PRO A 459 9.20 1.92 -32.97
C PRO A 459 8.44 2.63 -34.10
N VAL A 460 9.13 3.42 -34.93
CA VAL A 460 8.49 4.17 -36.04
C VAL A 460 8.81 3.51 -37.38
N HIS A 461 7.78 3.13 -38.12
CA HIS A 461 7.90 2.38 -39.39
C HIS A 461 8.34 3.22 -40.59
N ASP A 462 8.03 4.52 -40.62
CA ASP A 462 8.16 5.29 -41.85
C ASP A 462 9.53 5.97 -41.98
N ILE A 463 10.32 5.53 -42.95
CA ILE A 463 11.63 6.11 -43.30
C ILE A 463 11.46 7.56 -43.81
N ALA A 464 10.27 7.93 -44.29
CA ALA A 464 9.99 9.21 -44.95
C ALA A 464 9.75 10.42 -44.02
N LEU A 465 9.61 10.24 -42.70
CA LEU A 465 9.35 11.33 -41.74
C LEU A 465 10.57 11.77 -40.93
N CYS A 466 11.76 11.19 -41.17
CA CYS A 466 13.00 11.59 -40.50
C CYS A 466 13.76 12.62 -41.33
N THR A 467 13.68 13.90 -40.95
CA THR A 467 14.34 15.02 -41.65
C THR A 467 15.88 15.03 -41.56
N ASP A 468 16.55 14.00 -41.02
CA ASP A 468 18.03 13.95 -40.95
C ASP A 468 18.66 12.53 -40.94
N GLY A 469 17.91 11.47 -41.25
CA GLY A 469 18.48 10.12 -41.46
C GLY A 469 19.22 9.43 -40.29
N ARG A 470 19.27 10.01 -39.08
CA ARG A 470 19.97 9.46 -37.90
C ARG A 470 18.96 9.08 -36.80
N ARG A 471 18.80 7.78 -36.51
CA ARG A 471 17.91 7.25 -35.45
C ARG A 471 18.72 6.60 -34.34
N ALA A 472 18.32 6.83 -33.08
CA ALA A 472 18.86 6.10 -31.95
C ALA A 472 18.35 4.65 -31.96
N ARG A 473 19.17 3.67 -31.57
CA ARG A 473 18.77 2.25 -31.53
C ARG A 473 17.59 1.95 -30.60
N SER A 474 17.40 2.77 -29.57
CA SER A 474 16.22 2.67 -28.69
C SER A 474 14.91 2.89 -29.45
N GLU A 475 14.94 3.58 -30.60
CA GLU A 475 13.80 3.90 -31.46
C GLU A 475 13.61 2.92 -32.63
N THR A 476 14.47 1.89 -32.72
CA THR A 476 14.35 0.83 -33.73
C THR A 476 13.74 -0.44 -33.13
N MET A 477 13.44 -1.40 -34.01
CA MET A 477 12.96 -2.73 -33.64
C MET A 477 14.08 -3.72 -33.31
N ASP A 478 15.31 -3.27 -33.36
CA ASP A 478 16.46 -4.14 -33.26
C ASP A 478 16.68 -4.60 -31.82
N PHE A 479 17.32 -5.76 -31.71
CA PHE A 479 17.86 -6.25 -30.46
C PHE A 479 18.82 -5.19 -29.89
N PHE A 480 18.57 -4.78 -28.64
CA PHE A 480 19.46 -3.87 -27.94
C PHE A 480 20.25 -4.69 -26.91
N PRO A 481 21.52 -5.04 -27.19
CA PRO A 481 22.34 -5.83 -26.27
C PRO A 481 22.56 -5.10 -24.94
N TRP A 482 23.17 -5.80 -23.98
CA TRP A 482 23.57 -5.22 -22.70
C TRP A 482 24.34 -3.92 -22.87
N HIS A 483 23.84 -2.87 -22.23
CA HIS A 483 24.47 -1.56 -22.26
C HIS A 483 24.08 -0.71 -21.05
N THR A 484 24.81 0.39 -20.91
CA THR A 484 24.50 1.55 -20.08
C THR A 484 24.36 2.75 -21.02
N ASP A 485 23.40 3.63 -20.74
CA ASP A 485 23.09 4.75 -21.61
C ASP A 485 24.17 5.82 -21.57
N CYS A 486 24.34 6.51 -22.72
CA CYS A 486 25.30 7.60 -22.88
C CYS A 486 26.73 7.27 -22.43
N SER A 487 27.14 6.00 -22.58
CA SER A 487 28.49 5.50 -22.25
C SER A 487 29.65 6.25 -22.93
N PHE A 488 29.37 7.04 -23.97
CA PHE A 488 30.35 7.86 -24.70
C PHE A 488 30.56 9.26 -24.09
N GLU A 489 29.69 9.72 -23.20
CA GLU A 489 29.82 11.02 -22.54
C GLU A 489 30.96 11.00 -21.50
N THR A 490 31.64 12.13 -21.30
CA THR A 490 32.64 12.28 -20.22
C THR A 490 32.04 12.04 -18.84
N ARG A 491 30.77 12.41 -18.67
CA ARG A 491 29.97 12.15 -17.46
C ARG A 491 28.61 11.61 -17.89
N PRO A 492 28.44 10.29 -18.01
CA PRO A 492 27.15 9.69 -18.33
C PRO A 492 26.08 10.10 -17.31
N PRO A 493 24.80 10.20 -17.70
CA PRO A 493 23.69 10.37 -16.77
C PRO A 493 23.71 9.23 -15.74
N ARG A 494 23.50 9.58 -14.47
CA ARG A 494 23.51 8.63 -13.36
C ARG A 494 22.23 7.82 -13.31
N HIS A 495 21.09 8.46 -13.60
CA HIS A 495 19.80 7.81 -13.57
C HIS A 495 19.08 7.95 -14.90
N PHE A 496 18.28 6.95 -15.25
CA PHE A 496 17.23 7.09 -16.25
C PHE A 496 15.90 6.61 -15.67
N ALA A 497 14.81 7.17 -16.16
CA ALA A 497 13.49 6.84 -15.67
C ALA A 497 12.53 6.59 -16.84
N LEU A 498 11.72 5.53 -16.76
CA LEU A 498 10.76 5.10 -17.78
C LEU A 498 9.34 5.12 -17.21
N HIS A 499 8.41 5.83 -17.85
CA HIS A 499 6.97 5.71 -17.53
C HIS A 499 6.27 4.82 -18.56
N ILE A 500 5.79 3.65 -18.13
CA ILE A 500 5.03 2.69 -18.94
C ILE A 500 3.60 3.20 -19.15
N MET A 501 3.34 3.72 -20.35
CA MET A 501 2.03 4.21 -20.75
C MET A 501 1.09 3.04 -21.07
N HIS A 502 1.62 2.04 -21.77
CA HIS A 502 0.93 0.80 -22.12
C HIS A 502 1.87 -0.37 -21.96
N ALA A 503 1.43 -1.40 -21.25
CA ALA A 503 2.10 -2.68 -21.12
C ALA A 503 2.12 -3.41 -22.47
N ASP A 504 3.14 -4.26 -22.67
CA ASP A 504 3.20 -5.12 -23.84
C ASP A 504 2.04 -6.13 -23.82
N ARG A 505 1.23 -6.15 -24.88
CA ARG A 505 0.05 -7.02 -25.00
C ARG A 505 0.27 -8.26 -25.86
N TYR A 506 1.41 -8.37 -26.52
CA TYR A 506 1.66 -9.38 -27.55
C TYR A 506 3.00 -10.10 -27.36
N ASN A 507 3.60 -9.95 -26.18
CA ASN A 507 4.85 -10.61 -25.79
C ASN A 507 5.99 -10.28 -26.77
N GLY A 508 5.98 -9.04 -27.28
CA GLY A 508 6.89 -8.48 -28.26
C GLY A 508 8.18 -7.93 -27.65
N GLY A 509 8.27 -7.71 -26.33
CA GLY A 509 9.49 -7.22 -25.71
C GLY A 509 9.56 -7.35 -24.20
N SER A 510 10.74 -7.69 -23.68
CA SER A 510 11.04 -7.69 -22.24
C SER A 510 12.18 -6.71 -21.93
N LEU A 511 12.14 -6.11 -20.74
CA LEU A 511 13.26 -5.35 -20.20
C LEU A 511 14.12 -6.29 -19.36
N SER A 512 15.35 -6.53 -19.79
CA SER A 512 16.31 -7.34 -19.03
C SER A 512 17.24 -6.43 -18.26
N LEU A 513 17.47 -6.72 -16.98
CA LEU A 513 18.36 -5.98 -16.09
C LEU A 513 19.40 -6.94 -15.47
N VAL A 514 20.63 -6.47 -15.31
CA VAL A 514 21.70 -7.18 -14.59
C VAL A 514 22.50 -6.18 -13.75
N ARG A 515 22.83 -6.55 -12.50
CA ARG A 515 23.60 -5.69 -11.60
C ARG A 515 25.08 -5.77 -11.91
N THR A 516 25.75 -4.63 -11.82
CA THR A 516 27.21 -4.54 -11.92
C THR A 516 27.89 -5.41 -10.88
N CYS A 517 27.46 -5.37 -9.61
CA CYS A 517 28.07 -6.17 -8.55
C CYS A 517 28.02 -7.68 -8.82
N ASP A 518 26.95 -8.17 -9.44
CA ASP A 518 26.79 -9.58 -9.77
C ASP A 518 27.69 -9.98 -10.95
N ILE A 519 27.87 -9.09 -11.94
CA ILE A 519 28.84 -9.29 -13.02
C ILE A 519 30.26 -9.38 -12.46
N LEU A 520 30.63 -8.50 -11.54
CA LEU A 520 31.99 -8.46 -10.99
C LEU A 520 32.34 -9.71 -10.18
N GLN A 521 31.36 -10.38 -9.56
CA GLN A 521 31.60 -11.64 -8.83
C GLN A 521 32.02 -12.79 -9.75
N GLU A 522 31.72 -12.70 -11.05
CA GLU A 522 32.06 -13.70 -12.06
C GLU A 522 33.35 -13.36 -12.83
N LEU A 523 33.96 -12.20 -12.56
CA LEU A 523 35.20 -11.75 -13.19
C LEU A 523 36.42 -12.06 -12.31
N SER A 524 37.55 -12.31 -12.96
CA SER A 524 38.85 -12.43 -12.33
C SER A 524 39.31 -11.10 -11.73
N GLU A 525 40.09 -11.16 -10.65
CA GLU A 525 40.70 -9.97 -10.04
C GLU A 525 41.58 -9.18 -11.05
N GLU A 526 42.22 -9.91 -11.97
CA GLU A 526 43.05 -9.34 -13.04
C GLU A 526 42.21 -8.55 -14.05
N ALA A 527 41.05 -9.08 -14.45
CA ALA A 527 40.10 -8.38 -15.31
C ALA A 527 39.52 -7.14 -14.60
N ILE A 528 39.11 -7.26 -13.34
CA ILE A 528 38.63 -6.13 -12.53
C ILE A 528 39.69 -5.03 -12.45
N GLY A 529 40.95 -5.41 -12.17
CA GLY A 529 42.08 -4.49 -12.14
C GLY A 529 42.29 -3.75 -13.47
N SER A 530 42.17 -4.47 -14.59
CA SER A 530 42.35 -3.91 -15.93
C SER A 530 41.17 -3.02 -16.37
N LEU A 531 39.93 -3.39 -16.04
CA LEU A 531 38.72 -2.61 -16.34
C LEU A 531 38.70 -1.23 -15.65
N ARG A 532 39.43 -1.10 -14.52
CA ARG A 532 39.58 0.16 -13.77
C ARG A 532 40.60 1.12 -14.38
N MET A 533 41.42 0.66 -15.31
CA MET A 533 42.45 1.48 -15.91
C MET A 533 41.88 2.30 -17.08
N PRO A 534 42.36 3.53 -17.32
CA PRO A 534 41.92 4.36 -18.42
C PRO A 534 42.53 3.91 -19.76
N GLU A 535 42.24 2.67 -20.16
CA GLU A 535 42.80 1.98 -21.33
C GLU A 535 41.74 1.63 -22.37
N PHE A 536 40.57 2.26 -22.30
CA PHE A 536 39.47 2.04 -23.23
C PHE A 536 39.11 3.35 -23.94
N LEU A 537 39.10 3.29 -25.27
CA LEU A 537 38.64 4.37 -26.12
C LEU A 537 37.14 4.19 -26.40
N PHE A 538 36.37 5.23 -26.11
CA PHE A 538 34.93 5.32 -26.38
C PHE A 538 34.71 6.19 -27.60
N THR A 539 34.06 5.63 -28.61
CA THR A 539 33.63 6.39 -29.80
C THR A 539 32.21 6.91 -29.61
N VAL A 540 31.91 8.10 -30.15
CA VAL A 540 30.53 8.59 -30.20
C VAL A 540 29.79 7.79 -31.29
N PRO A 541 28.67 7.11 -30.98
CA PRO A 541 27.88 6.40 -31.99
C PRO A 541 27.48 7.31 -33.15
N GLY A 542 27.40 6.75 -34.37
CA GLY A 542 27.04 7.50 -35.59
C GLY A 542 25.69 8.22 -35.52
N GLU A 543 24.77 7.73 -34.69
CA GLU A 543 23.46 8.34 -34.45
C GLU A 543 23.51 9.64 -33.59
N PHE A 544 24.63 9.93 -32.92
CA PHE A 544 24.79 11.08 -32.02
C PHE A 544 25.91 12.06 -32.42
N THR A 545 26.54 11.89 -33.58
CA THR A 545 27.72 12.68 -34.00
C THR A 545 27.37 14.12 -34.37
N LYS A 546 27.97 15.12 -33.70
CA LYS A 546 27.72 16.57 -33.92
C LYS A 546 28.77 17.27 -34.81
N GLY A 547 29.42 16.54 -35.71
CA GLY A 547 30.38 17.10 -36.69
C GLY A 547 31.85 17.10 -36.26
N THR A 548 32.17 16.79 -35.00
CA THR A 548 33.52 16.45 -34.54
C THR A 548 33.50 15.03 -33.97
N SER A 549 34.41 14.17 -34.43
CA SER A 549 34.60 12.81 -33.90
C SER A 549 35.36 12.88 -32.58
N GLU A 550 34.70 13.38 -31.53
CA GLU A 550 35.26 13.36 -30.19
C GLU A 550 35.28 11.90 -29.70
N SER A 551 36.46 11.43 -29.32
CA SER A 551 36.65 10.13 -28.69
C SER A 551 37.19 10.34 -27.28
N LEU A 552 36.71 9.53 -26.34
CA LEU A 552 37.06 9.65 -24.93
C LEU A 552 37.90 8.45 -24.52
N VAL A 553 39.05 8.66 -23.89
CA VAL A 553 39.79 7.59 -23.22
C VAL A 553 39.36 7.55 -21.76
N GLY A 554 39.01 6.38 -21.24
CA GLY A 554 38.57 6.21 -19.86
C GLY A 554 38.57 4.74 -19.41
N SER A 555 38.17 4.53 -18.16
CA SER A 555 37.96 3.18 -17.59
C SER A 555 36.54 2.68 -17.87
N LEU A 556 36.33 1.36 -17.83
CA LEU A 556 34.98 0.78 -17.87
C LEU A 556 34.37 0.65 -16.48
N LEU A 557 35.21 0.48 -15.45
CA LEU A 557 34.80 0.25 -14.06
C LEU A 557 35.34 1.35 -13.14
N ASP A 558 34.47 1.95 -12.34
CA ASP A 558 34.81 2.83 -11.24
C ASP A 558 34.37 2.19 -9.91
N MET A 559 35.30 2.18 -8.95
CA MET A 559 35.09 1.68 -7.58
C MET A 559 35.59 2.67 -6.53
N SER A 560 35.87 3.91 -6.93
CA SER A 560 36.48 4.92 -6.06
C SER A 560 35.56 5.36 -4.92
N SER A 561 34.24 5.30 -5.10
CA SER A 561 33.25 5.69 -4.10
C SER A 561 32.79 4.56 -3.18
N GLY A 562 33.49 3.41 -3.16
CA GLY A 562 33.08 2.21 -2.41
C GLY A 562 31.98 1.38 -3.07
N GLU A 563 31.38 1.89 -4.15
CA GLU A 563 30.38 1.19 -4.96
C GLU A 563 30.92 0.88 -6.35
N SER A 564 30.50 -0.25 -6.92
CA SER A 564 30.90 -0.67 -8.26
C SER A 564 30.02 -0.03 -9.33
N LYS A 565 30.62 0.79 -10.19
CA LYS A 565 29.96 1.54 -11.26
C LYS A 565 30.54 1.12 -12.61
N LEU A 566 29.74 0.52 -13.48
CA LEU A 566 30.17 0.08 -14.81
C LEU A 566 29.61 1.02 -15.89
N ARG A 567 30.43 1.33 -16.88
CA ARG A 567 30.01 1.92 -18.17
C ARG A 567 30.33 0.97 -19.30
N TYR A 568 29.31 0.56 -20.03
CA TYR A 568 29.44 -0.46 -21.06
C TYR A 568 28.49 -0.22 -22.23
N ARG A 569 29.03 -0.21 -23.45
CA ARG A 569 28.28 -0.35 -24.70
C ARG A 569 29.23 -0.91 -25.74
N ARG A 570 29.10 -2.19 -26.07
CA ARG A 570 30.16 -2.96 -26.74
C ARG A 570 30.63 -2.36 -28.06
N ASP A 571 29.72 -1.84 -28.86
CA ASP A 571 29.99 -1.33 -30.21
C ASP A 571 30.79 -0.02 -30.25
N ILE A 572 30.96 0.64 -29.10
CA ILE A 572 31.72 1.89 -29.03
C ILE A 572 33.00 1.79 -28.19
N ILE A 573 33.32 0.61 -27.67
CA ILE A 573 34.48 0.39 -26.80
C ILE A 573 35.60 -0.26 -27.61
N LEU A 574 36.78 0.36 -27.60
CA LEU A 574 38.02 -0.17 -28.18
C LEU A 574 39.10 -0.27 -27.09
N PRO A 575 39.64 -1.47 -26.82
CA PRO A 575 40.75 -1.62 -25.88
C PRO A 575 42.05 -1.07 -26.48
N MET A 576 42.88 -0.40 -25.68
CA MET A 576 44.15 0.21 -26.10
C MET A 576 45.38 -0.64 -25.76
N THR A 577 45.22 -1.66 -24.93
CA THR A 577 46.29 -2.55 -24.47
C THR A 577 45.85 -4.01 -24.54
N LYS A 578 46.82 -4.94 -24.56
CA LYS A 578 46.53 -6.39 -24.55
C LYS A 578 45.77 -6.84 -23.29
N ARG A 579 46.06 -6.22 -22.14
CA ARG A 579 45.36 -6.52 -20.88
C ARG A 579 43.93 -5.98 -20.88
N ALA A 580 43.71 -4.79 -21.44
CA ALA A 580 42.37 -4.23 -21.62
C ALA A 580 41.54 -5.07 -22.59
N GLU A 581 42.16 -5.59 -23.65
CA GLU A 581 41.53 -6.51 -24.61
C GLU A 581 41.12 -7.83 -23.94
N ALA A 582 42.01 -8.44 -23.16
CA ALA A 582 41.70 -9.66 -22.42
C ALA A 582 40.57 -9.45 -21.40
N ALA A 583 40.62 -8.36 -20.63
CA ALA A 583 39.58 -8.05 -19.64
C ALA A 583 38.22 -7.74 -20.28
N LEU A 584 38.20 -7.05 -21.42
CA LEU A 584 36.97 -6.81 -22.18
C LEU A 584 36.39 -8.12 -22.75
N ALA A 585 37.24 -9.03 -23.24
CA ALA A 585 36.79 -10.33 -23.73
C ALA A 585 36.17 -11.19 -22.62
N GLU A 586 36.73 -11.14 -21.41
CA GLU A 586 36.18 -11.81 -20.23
C GLU A 586 34.80 -11.22 -19.85
N LEU A 587 34.69 -9.89 -19.77
CA LEU A 587 33.42 -9.19 -19.53
C LEU A 587 32.36 -9.55 -20.59
N ASP A 588 32.73 -9.58 -21.86
CA ASP A 588 31.85 -9.99 -22.96
C ASP A 588 31.38 -11.44 -22.79
N SER A 589 32.24 -12.34 -22.28
CA SER A 589 31.89 -13.74 -22.01
C SER A 589 30.84 -13.85 -20.91
N VAL A 590 31.03 -13.13 -19.80
CA VAL A 590 30.06 -13.07 -18.69
C VAL A 590 28.72 -12.50 -19.15
N LEU A 591 28.70 -11.42 -19.93
CA LEU A 591 27.45 -10.84 -20.44
C LEU A 591 26.73 -11.74 -21.45
N LYS A 592 27.47 -12.54 -22.23
CA LYS A 592 26.89 -13.57 -23.12
C LYS A 592 26.27 -14.72 -22.32
N SER A 593 26.93 -15.18 -21.24
CA SER A 593 26.35 -16.21 -20.37
C SER A 593 25.08 -15.69 -19.67
N CYS A 594 25.07 -14.41 -19.28
CA CYS A 594 23.90 -13.70 -18.78
C CYS A 594 22.75 -13.61 -19.78
N SER A 595 22.98 -13.86 -21.08
CA SER A 595 21.96 -13.84 -22.13
C SER A 595 21.41 -15.24 -22.47
N SER A 596 22.05 -16.31 -21.98
CA SER A 596 21.70 -17.70 -22.27
C SER A 596 20.61 -18.23 -21.33
N SER A 597 19.66 -19.04 -21.83
CA SER A 597 18.50 -19.54 -21.05
C SER A 597 18.83 -20.71 -20.10
N SER A 598 20.09 -21.10 -20.00
CA SER A 598 20.54 -22.40 -19.47
C SER A 598 21.45 -22.31 -18.22
N GLY A 599 21.61 -21.12 -17.61
CA GLY A 599 22.49 -20.91 -16.45
C GLY A 599 21.83 -20.22 -15.24
N ARG A 600 22.55 -20.15 -14.11
CA ARG A 600 22.18 -19.41 -12.87
C ARG A 600 21.80 -17.97 -13.27
N SER A 601 20.55 -17.57 -13.05
CA SER A 601 20.00 -16.34 -13.65
C SER A 601 20.52 -15.08 -12.97
N LEU A 602 21.71 -14.61 -13.36
CA LEU A 602 22.27 -13.29 -13.02
C LEU A 602 21.52 -12.12 -13.69
N ARG A 603 20.58 -12.41 -14.61
CA ARG A 603 19.65 -11.42 -15.17
C ARG A 603 18.26 -11.50 -14.55
N LYS A 604 17.59 -10.35 -14.41
CA LYS A 604 16.15 -10.24 -14.19
C LYS A 604 15.48 -9.90 -15.51
N ILE A 605 14.43 -10.63 -15.88
CA ILE A 605 13.58 -10.30 -17.03
C ILE A 605 12.27 -9.74 -16.48
N LEU A 606 11.96 -8.50 -16.83
CA LEU A 606 10.69 -7.86 -16.53
C LEU A 606 9.78 -7.96 -17.77
N LYS A 607 8.62 -8.60 -17.60
CA LYS A 607 7.61 -8.79 -18.65
C LYS A 607 6.41 -7.86 -18.43
N ALA A 608 5.41 -7.95 -19.31
CA ALA A 608 4.17 -7.18 -19.21
C ALA A 608 3.44 -7.32 -17.86
N GLU A 609 3.49 -8.51 -17.25
CA GLU A 609 2.91 -8.77 -15.93
C GLU A 609 3.61 -7.98 -14.81
N ASP A 610 4.92 -7.77 -14.95
CA ASP A 610 5.75 -6.98 -14.03
C ASP A 610 5.64 -5.47 -14.31
N LEU A 611 5.37 -5.09 -15.56
CA LEU A 611 5.36 -3.73 -16.08
C LEU A 611 4.00 -3.33 -16.68
N PRO A 612 2.93 -3.24 -15.85
CA PRO A 612 1.62 -2.80 -16.31
C PRO A 612 1.56 -1.30 -16.63
N ASP A 613 0.48 -0.86 -17.28
CA ASP A 613 0.15 0.55 -17.51
C ASP A 613 0.24 1.36 -16.19
N GLY A 614 0.87 2.54 -16.26
CA GLY A 614 1.09 3.42 -15.11
C GLY A 614 2.28 3.02 -14.22
N MET A 615 3.15 2.10 -14.67
CA MET A 615 4.40 1.77 -13.96
C MET A 615 5.49 2.78 -14.31
N VAL A 616 6.17 3.33 -13.31
CA VAL A 616 7.38 4.16 -13.46
C VAL A 616 8.58 3.38 -12.93
N ILE A 617 9.63 3.29 -13.73
CA ILE A 617 10.89 2.63 -13.39
C ILE A 617 11.94 3.71 -13.29
N VAL A 618 12.74 3.74 -12.22
CA VAL A 618 13.92 4.60 -12.12
C VAL A 618 15.12 3.69 -11.90
N VAL A 619 16.14 3.82 -12.73
CA VAL A 619 17.32 2.94 -12.73
C VAL A 619 18.57 3.79 -12.60
N ASP A 620 19.48 3.37 -11.75
CA ASP A 620 20.86 3.83 -11.70
C ASP A 620 21.65 3.20 -12.86
N ASN A 621 21.93 4.03 -13.87
CA ASN A 621 22.54 3.67 -15.13
C ASN A 621 23.98 3.14 -14.99
N ALA A 622 24.64 3.35 -13.85
CA ALA A 622 25.98 2.84 -13.60
C ALA A 622 25.99 1.62 -12.68
N LYS A 623 24.94 1.39 -11.88
CA LYS A 623 24.78 0.15 -11.09
C LYS A 623 24.16 -0.99 -11.91
N TRP A 624 23.41 -0.68 -12.96
CA TRP A 624 22.70 -1.68 -13.76
C TRP A 624 23.00 -1.56 -15.25
N LEU A 625 23.21 -2.71 -15.90
CA LEU A 625 23.12 -2.81 -17.35
C LEU A 625 21.73 -3.29 -17.72
N HIS A 626 21.25 -2.85 -18.88
CA HIS A 626 19.97 -3.24 -19.39
C HIS A 626 20.04 -3.69 -20.85
N ALA A 627 19.09 -4.53 -21.25
CA ALA A 627 18.96 -5.06 -22.60
C ALA A 627 17.50 -5.24 -22.98
N ARG A 628 17.23 -5.26 -24.29
CA ARG A 628 15.89 -5.46 -24.86
C ARG A 628 15.91 -6.61 -25.86
N SER A 629 15.00 -7.57 -25.70
CA SER A 629 14.81 -8.69 -26.63
C SER A 629 14.26 -8.23 -27.99
N GLN A 630 14.55 -8.98 -29.06
CA GLN A 630 13.98 -8.74 -30.39
C GLN A 630 12.48 -9.06 -30.43
N GLY A 631 11.66 -8.19 -31.01
CA GLY A 631 10.24 -8.46 -31.24
C GLY A 631 10.02 -9.49 -32.36
N ARG A 632 8.97 -10.31 -32.26
CA ARG A 632 8.60 -11.28 -33.32
C ARG A 632 8.14 -10.53 -34.57
N ALA A 633 8.75 -10.86 -35.72
CA ALA A 633 8.56 -10.19 -37.01
C ALA A 633 7.20 -10.43 -37.72
N THR A 634 6.25 -11.13 -37.10
CA THR A 634 5.01 -11.61 -37.76
C THR A 634 3.71 -10.95 -37.29
N ILE A 635 3.76 -9.89 -36.48
CA ILE A 635 2.57 -9.20 -35.96
C ILE A 635 2.69 -7.69 -36.22
N PRO A 636 1.62 -6.98 -36.65
CA PRO A 636 1.66 -5.53 -36.85
C PRO A 636 2.12 -4.80 -35.59
N SER A 637 3.06 -3.88 -35.76
CA SER A 637 3.85 -3.22 -34.71
C SER A 637 3.09 -2.19 -33.87
N GLU A 638 1.96 -1.72 -34.33
CA GLU A 638 1.02 -0.87 -33.59
C GLU A 638 0.44 -1.59 -32.35
N PHE A 639 0.60 -2.91 -32.30
CA PHE A 639 0.09 -3.74 -31.21
C PHE A 639 1.19 -4.24 -30.26
N CYS A 640 2.47 -4.30 -30.67
CA CYS A 640 3.43 -5.22 -30.05
C CYS A 640 4.48 -4.59 -29.11
N TYR A 641 4.22 -3.53 -28.32
CA TYR A 641 5.27 -2.92 -27.48
C TYR A 641 4.81 -2.29 -26.16
N MET A 642 5.73 -2.27 -25.17
CA MET A 642 5.68 -1.29 -24.09
C MET A 642 5.91 0.11 -24.66
N ALA A 643 4.91 0.99 -24.61
CA ALA A 643 5.09 2.41 -24.90
C ALA A 643 5.57 3.09 -23.62
N TYR A 644 6.76 3.69 -23.63
CA TYR A 644 7.27 4.40 -22.47
C TYR A 644 7.89 5.75 -22.79
N ARG A 645 7.81 6.69 -21.83
CA ARG A 645 8.54 7.95 -21.89
C ARG A 645 9.79 7.88 -21.04
N SER A 646 10.93 8.28 -21.61
CA SER A 646 12.23 8.23 -20.91
C SER A 646 12.70 9.62 -20.46
N VAL A 647 13.46 9.67 -19.37
CA VAL A 647 14.15 10.86 -18.83
C VAL A 647 15.55 10.46 -18.35
N PHE A 648 16.61 11.19 -18.74
CA PHE A 648 17.98 11.01 -18.23
C PHE A 648 18.37 12.09 -17.24
N VAL A 649 19.09 11.75 -16.17
CA VAL A 649 19.46 12.69 -15.09
C VAL A 649 20.98 12.67 -14.82
N LYS A 650 21.66 13.83 -14.88
CA LYS A 650 23.14 14.00 -14.70
C LYS A 650 23.48 14.45 -13.27
N GLU A 651 24.29 13.69 -12.54
CA GLU A 651 24.71 14.02 -11.17
C GLU A 651 25.42 15.40 -11.09
N THR A 652 25.03 16.22 -10.12
CA THR A 652 25.61 17.57 -9.91
C THR A 652 26.59 17.55 -8.74
N LEU A 653 27.86 17.90 -8.99
CA LEU A 653 28.80 18.26 -7.91
C LEU A 653 28.37 19.62 -7.33
N SER A 654 28.37 19.71 -6.00
CA SER A 654 27.88 20.87 -5.23
C SER A 654 28.50 22.20 -5.68
N ALA A 655 27.66 23.12 -6.13
CA ALA A 655 27.97 24.55 -6.18
C ALA A 655 26.66 25.37 -6.06
N CYS A 656 26.55 26.05 -4.92
CA CYS A 656 25.86 27.32 -4.63
C CYS A 656 24.74 27.82 -5.57
N ILE A 657 23.54 27.93 -4.96
CA ILE A 657 22.46 28.93 -5.15
C ILE A 657 22.62 29.93 -6.32
N ALA A 658 21.65 29.97 -7.24
CA ALA A 658 21.04 31.21 -7.75
C ALA A 658 19.66 30.96 -8.41
N PRO A 659 18.70 31.90 -8.28
CA PRO A 659 17.27 31.73 -8.55
C PRO A 659 16.96 31.96 -10.03
N TRP A 660 15.79 31.51 -10.53
CA TRP A 660 14.95 32.07 -11.62
C TRP A 660 14.14 30.92 -12.21
N TYR A 661 12.86 30.78 -11.86
CA TYR A 661 11.73 30.61 -12.79
C TYR A 661 10.40 30.71 -12.02
N LYS A 662 9.46 31.45 -12.62
CA LYS A 662 8.17 31.84 -12.05
C LYS A 662 7.17 30.70 -11.98
N GLU A 663 6.28 30.88 -11.00
CA GLU A 663 5.01 30.21 -10.67
C GLU A 663 4.35 29.38 -11.78
N TYR A 664 4.17 28.09 -11.47
CA TYR A 664 3.02 27.33 -11.91
C TYR A 664 2.44 26.63 -10.66
N GLN A 665 1.16 26.86 -10.41
CA GLN A 665 0.41 26.09 -9.41
C GLN A 665 0.11 24.72 -10.01
N TRP A 666 0.51 23.64 -9.33
CA TRP A 666 0.17 22.28 -9.69
C TRP A 666 -0.53 21.60 -8.52
N GLU A 667 -1.60 20.87 -8.84
CA GLU A 667 -2.36 20.08 -7.87
C GLU A 667 -1.58 18.82 -7.46
N PHE A 668 -1.70 18.45 -6.18
CA PHE A 668 -0.97 17.33 -5.57
C PHE A 668 -1.30 15.98 -6.23
N LEU A 669 -0.27 15.30 -6.71
CA LEU A 669 -0.38 13.94 -7.26
C LEU A 669 -0.65 12.92 -6.13
N GLY A 670 -1.63 12.04 -6.37
CA GLY A 670 -2.15 11.06 -5.41
C GLY A 670 -1.18 9.93 -5.02
N PRO A 671 -1.66 8.87 -4.33
CA PRO A 671 -0.79 7.86 -3.76
C PRO A 671 -0.21 6.93 -4.83
N ALA A 672 1.07 7.10 -5.17
CA ALA A 672 1.89 6.06 -5.80
C ALA A 672 2.40 5.07 -4.73
N ARG A 673 2.78 3.85 -5.13
CA ARG A 673 3.47 2.89 -4.24
C ARG A 673 4.79 2.47 -4.87
N VAL A 674 5.85 2.50 -4.08
CA VAL A 674 7.15 1.93 -4.46
C VAL A 674 7.16 0.45 -4.11
N TYR A 675 7.60 -0.38 -5.06
CA TYR A 675 7.73 -1.82 -4.92
C TYR A 675 9.21 -2.18 -4.98
N TYR A 676 9.59 -3.10 -4.10
CA TYR A 676 10.90 -3.73 -4.09
C TYR A 676 10.75 -5.19 -4.55
N ASP A 677 11.72 -5.71 -5.32
CA ASP A 677 11.85 -7.13 -5.59
C ASP A 677 12.95 -7.76 -4.72
N PRO A 678 12.59 -8.56 -3.70
CA PRO A 678 13.53 -9.28 -2.85
C PRO A 678 14.33 -10.38 -3.53
N GLY A 679 13.95 -10.81 -4.75
CA GLY A 679 14.51 -11.97 -5.44
C GLY A 679 16.03 -11.95 -5.66
N TRP A 680 16.69 -10.81 -5.43
CA TRP A 680 18.13 -10.60 -5.60
C TRP A 680 18.93 -10.56 -4.29
N LYS A 681 18.27 -10.60 -3.12
CA LYS A 681 18.93 -10.58 -1.80
C LYS A 681 19.17 -11.97 -1.18
N ASP A 682 18.58 -13.04 -1.70
CA ASP A 682 18.71 -14.39 -1.09
C ASP A 682 19.83 -15.22 -1.76
N LEU A 683 21.09 -14.86 -1.54
CA LEU A 683 22.26 -15.68 -1.87
C LEU A 683 23.29 -15.82 -0.72
N THR A 684 22.85 -15.68 0.53
CA THR A 684 23.66 -16.02 1.73
C THR A 684 23.16 -17.23 2.52
N LYS A 685 22.25 -18.04 1.96
CA LYS A 685 22.07 -19.41 2.45
C LYS A 685 23.19 -20.28 1.91
N PHE A 686 24.32 -20.36 2.60
CA PHE A 686 25.17 -21.55 2.72
C PHE A 686 26.40 -21.21 3.57
N PHE A 687 26.25 -21.28 4.90
CA PHE A 687 27.31 -21.82 5.73
C PHE A 687 26.69 -22.82 6.71
N HIS A 688 27.27 -24.02 6.69
CA HIS A 688 27.07 -25.17 7.56
C HIS A 688 26.82 -24.78 9.04
N THR A 689 26.04 -25.52 9.83
CA THR A 689 26.26 -26.94 10.18
C THR A 689 24.98 -27.60 10.73
N PRO A 690 24.92 -28.95 10.79
CA PRO A 690 23.72 -29.74 11.02
C PRO A 690 23.54 -30.25 12.47
N TYR A 691 22.34 -30.81 12.67
CA TYR A 691 21.93 -31.88 13.60
C TYR A 691 21.23 -31.57 14.93
N ILE A 692 20.12 -32.34 15.05
CA ILE A 692 19.34 -32.84 16.21
C ILE A 692 18.27 -31.92 16.78
#